data_AF-A0A8X7CHU8-F1
#
_entry.id   AF-A0A8X7CHU8-F1
#
_cell.length_a   1.000
_cell.length_b   1.000
_cell.length_c   1.000
_cell.angle_alpha   90.00
_cell.angle_beta   90.00
_cell.angle_gamma   90.00
#
_symmetry.space_group_name_H-M   'P 1'
#
loop_
_entity.id
_entity.type
_entity.pdbx_description
1 polymer ?
#
loop_
_entity_poly.entity_id
_entity_poly.type
_entity_poly.pdbx_seq_one_letter_code
_entity_poly.pdbx_strand_id
1 'polypeptide(L)'
;MASSAKIVRTSTTDDLQQQKITQAVIIGDNFNQRFAPLTNLKPLLLLPLANRPIIEYILEILEEADVQEVFIFCCSNNHVIRSYIKDSEWSKKEEMSVSVMSSASFLSMGDIMRELDSKALIKSDFILINGAILTTFDLCHILNKHRVQRQSDKNCALTLIYRKTSPRHPIRCSEQVLIVAVESNSQRIRFYKRAYRTLAPQIPLEVFQENDEITVHYNLLDSYVSICSPCVPPLFSDNFDYQDMDDFVKGLIVNEELLGNSMYIHIADEGYGANISNLVMYDAVSQDIMSRWTFPFVPELFDYHPHLGWGIKYISASNNVYKADNVEIGRNCRLHKNVIVGQGTKIGDNAIIMDSVIGKNCTIGKDVKLVQCHLWDGVSVGDFCSFELCILADRVKIGDRVFLNFGCVLGPEVVIDNFVVLPTLTRLQAEEVSENDSFGEDDFEENTKSNKSVDKSLVGTNGHGYVCNIWEEKSDEPEDLTKVSDIWGKPRDEDSEFRQIESDRESDLYERFNASARASGESEVEGDDYDDDISQFYREVLDSLQRAYDENVNAANVILEINSSKHAYNISIKEVASVLVKALLKLPFEYEPNLVFPGYVSALNRVRSSLDAVIFNYIKTADTQYSCLLAIEDFMKRHENCSSAGVRLIREWYDDDILHELIIFRWFLNISPENEKIKKMVEPFVKWLGEAEEESSGD
;
A
#
# COMPACT_ATOMS: atom_id res chain seq x y z
N MET A 1 50.48 -23.30 33.23
CA MET A 1 51.19 -22.61 32.14
C MET A 1 50.22 -22.46 30.98
N ALA A 2 49.58 -21.31 30.88
CA ALA A 2 48.95 -20.74 29.68
C ALA A 2 48.72 -19.26 30.04
N SER A 3 49.47 -18.38 29.39
CA SER A 3 49.65 -16.99 29.75
C SER A 3 48.50 -16.11 29.26
N SER A 4 47.90 -15.38 30.19
CA SER A 4 47.03 -14.24 29.94
C SER A 4 47.83 -13.08 29.37
N ALA A 5 47.74 -12.86 28.06
CA ALA A 5 48.26 -11.67 27.39
C ALA A 5 47.26 -10.53 27.55
N LYS A 6 47.43 -9.71 28.59
CA LYS A 6 46.83 -8.37 28.67
C LYS A 6 47.50 -7.49 27.62
N ILE A 7 46.74 -7.10 26.60
CA ILE A 7 47.13 -6.07 25.64
C ILE A 7 47.12 -4.73 26.40
N VAL A 8 48.32 -4.22 26.69
CA VAL A 8 48.54 -2.88 27.23
C VAL A 8 48.34 -1.89 26.09
N ARG A 9 47.26 -1.10 26.15
CA ARG A 9 47.07 0.07 25.27
C ARG A 9 48.12 1.13 25.64
N THR A 10 49.15 1.27 24.84
CA THR A 10 50.04 2.44 24.85
C THR A 10 49.37 3.56 24.07
N SER A 11 48.93 4.59 24.78
CA SER A 11 48.37 5.82 24.23
C SER A 11 49.46 6.71 23.65
N THR A 12 49.43 6.93 22.34
CA THR A 12 50.16 8.00 21.66
C THR A 12 49.26 8.67 20.64
N THR A 13 48.65 9.78 21.07
CA THR A 13 48.40 11.01 20.30
C THR A 13 47.76 10.87 18.92
N ASP A 14 46.49 10.46 18.85
CA ASP A 14 45.55 10.82 17.76
C ASP A 14 44.06 10.81 18.20
N ASP A 15 43.78 10.77 19.50
CA ASP A 15 42.42 10.59 20.07
C ASP A 15 41.64 11.92 20.22
N LEU A 16 41.37 12.60 19.11
CA LEU A 16 40.32 13.64 19.01
C LEU A 16 39.28 13.31 17.93
N GLN A 17 39.14 12.04 17.55
CA GLN A 17 37.91 11.58 16.91
C GLN A 17 36.86 11.43 18.01
N GLN A 18 35.89 12.37 18.06
CA GLN A 18 34.66 12.18 18.84
C GLN A 18 34.16 10.74 18.59
N GLN A 19 34.09 9.93 19.64
CA GLN A 19 33.52 8.60 19.54
C GLN A 19 32.12 8.74 18.95
N LYS A 20 31.92 8.23 17.73
CA LYS A 20 30.64 8.33 17.03
C LYS A 20 29.63 7.46 17.76
N ILE A 21 28.69 8.12 18.43
CA ILE A 21 27.55 7.50 19.10
C ILE A 21 26.74 6.72 18.06
N THR A 22 26.57 5.43 18.28
CA THR A 22 25.70 4.53 17.52
C THR A 22 24.26 4.77 17.96
N GLN A 23 23.42 5.16 17.00
CA GLN A 23 22.02 5.46 17.23
C GLN A 23 21.15 4.41 16.53
N ALA A 24 19.99 4.10 17.08
CA ALA A 24 18.98 3.31 16.40
C ALA A 24 17.60 3.96 16.46
N VAL A 25 16.84 3.76 15.40
CA VAL A 25 15.46 4.22 15.23
C VAL A 25 14.59 3.00 15.08
N ILE A 26 13.60 2.88 15.97
CA ILE A 26 12.58 1.84 15.93
C ILE A 26 11.25 2.50 15.57
N ILE A 27 10.65 2.04 14.47
CA ILE A 27 9.28 2.38 14.08
C ILE A 27 8.38 1.32 14.69
N GLY A 28 7.67 1.67 15.75
CA GLY A 28 6.92 0.73 16.57
C GLY A 28 5.45 0.53 16.18
N ASP A 29 4.95 1.35 15.26
CA ASP A 29 3.62 1.18 14.70
C ASP A 29 3.72 0.57 13.31
N ASN A 30 2.80 -0.33 12.99
CA ASN A 30 2.64 -0.83 11.63
C ASN A 30 1.36 -0.17 11.14
N PHE A 31 1.46 0.74 10.18
CA PHE A 31 0.34 1.54 9.63
C PHE A 31 -0.75 0.70 8.93
N ASN A 32 -0.75 -0.61 9.18
CA ASN A 32 -1.60 -1.62 8.61
C ASN A 32 -2.55 -2.19 9.67
N GLN A 33 -3.82 -2.38 9.33
CA GLN A 33 -4.84 -2.94 10.24
C GLN A 33 -4.79 -4.48 10.35
N ARG A 34 -3.71 -5.15 9.94
CA ARG A 34 -3.64 -6.62 9.82
C ARG A 34 -3.83 -7.36 11.14
N PHE A 35 -3.28 -6.80 12.22
CA PHE A 35 -3.38 -7.34 13.58
C PHE A 35 -4.65 -6.89 14.32
N ALA A 36 -5.54 -6.08 13.72
CA ALA A 36 -6.83 -5.79 14.33
C ALA A 36 -7.64 -7.10 14.50
N PRO A 37 -8.27 -7.36 15.66
CA PRO A 37 -8.55 -6.45 16.77
C PRO A 37 -7.51 -6.46 17.92
N LEU A 38 -6.40 -7.18 17.79
CA LEU A 38 -5.40 -7.33 18.85
C LEU A 38 -4.71 -6.00 19.18
N THR A 39 -4.46 -5.18 18.16
CA THR A 39 -3.68 -3.94 18.27
C THR A 39 -4.43 -2.76 18.88
N ASN A 40 -5.75 -2.83 19.00
CA ASN A 40 -6.58 -1.73 19.49
C ASN A 40 -6.29 -1.38 20.96
N LEU A 41 -6.02 -2.40 21.78
CA LEU A 41 -5.71 -2.23 23.21
C LEU A 41 -4.21 -2.29 23.52
N LYS A 42 -3.45 -3.10 22.78
CA LYS A 42 -2.01 -3.28 22.99
C LYS A 42 -1.27 -3.03 21.67
N PRO A 43 -0.26 -2.14 21.65
CA PRO A 43 0.51 -1.90 20.43
C PRO A 43 1.31 -3.13 20.00
N LEU A 44 1.65 -3.20 18.71
CA LEU A 44 2.32 -4.35 18.09
C LEU A 44 3.60 -4.78 18.83
N LEU A 45 4.43 -3.81 19.22
CA LEU A 45 5.68 -4.06 19.96
C LEU A 45 5.49 -4.75 21.32
N LEU A 46 4.32 -4.63 21.93
CA LEU A 46 4.01 -5.23 23.23
C LEU A 46 3.26 -6.56 23.13
N LEU A 47 2.98 -7.04 21.91
CA LEU A 47 2.38 -8.36 21.75
C LEU A 47 3.37 -9.44 22.22
N PRO A 48 2.91 -10.45 22.98
CA PRO A 48 3.79 -11.48 23.49
C PRO A 48 4.14 -12.46 22.37
N LEU A 49 5.42 -12.68 22.11
CA LEU A 49 5.96 -13.72 21.26
C LEU A 49 6.66 -14.74 22.15
N ALA A 50 6.19 -15.99 22.17
CA ALA A 50 6.66 -17.01 23.12
C ALA A 50 6.65 -16.54 24.59
N ASN A 51 5.56 -15.88 25.02
CA ASN A 51 5.35 -15.29 26.35
C ASN A 51 6.29 -14.13 26.74
N ARG A 52 6.97 -13.52 25.77
CA ARG A 52 7.81 -12.35 25.96
C ARG A 52 7.43 -11.24 24.98
N PRO A 53 7.29 -9.97 25.39
CA PRO A 53 6.97 -8.87 24.47
C PRO A 53 8.02 -8.71 23.36
N ILE A 54 7.58 -8.38 22.14
CA ILE A 54 8.47 -8.24 20.97
C ILE A 54 9.57 -7.18 21.18
N ILE A 55 9.23 -6.05 21.82
CA ILE A 55 10.17 -4.96 22.11
C ILE A 55 11.42 -5.42 22.86
N GLU A 56 11.29 -6.40 23.74
CA GLU A 56 12.41 -6.89 24.56
C GLU A 56 13.46 -7.61 23.69
N TYR A 57 13.02 -8.38 22.70
CA TYR A 57 13.95 -9.01 21.75
C TYR A 57 14.71 -7.94 20.96
N ILE A 58 14.02 -6.90 20.50
CA ILE A 58 14.64 -5.81 19.72
C ILE A 58 15.68 -5.05 20.58
N LEU A 59 15.34 -4.72 21.82
CA LEU A 59 16.25 -4.00 22.72
C LEU A 59 17.49 -4.82 23.09
N GLU A 60 17.35 -6.13 23.31
CA GLU A 60 18.52 -7.01 23.54
C GLU A 60 19.44 -7.09 22.32
N ILE A 61 18.89 -7.17 21.11
CA ILE A 61 19.68 -7.17 19.87
C ILE A 61 20.46 -5.86 19.72
N LEU A 62 19.85 -4.73 20.07
CA LEU A 62 20.49 -3.42 20.01
C LEU A 62 21.55 -3.23 21.09
N GLU A 63 21.35 -3.83 22.27
CA GLU A 63 22.37 -3.87 23.33
C GLU A 63 23.58 -4.72 22.89
N GLU A 64 23.36 -5.89 22.29
CA GLU A 64 24.44 -6.72 21.72
C GLU A 64 25.22 -5.98 20.61
N ALA A 65 24.53 -5.10 19.87
CA ALA A 65 25.11 -4.25 18.84
C ALA A 65 25.84 -3.00 19.38
N ASP A 66 25.92 -2.80 20.70
CA ASP A 66 26.55 -1.65 21.37
C ASP A 66 25.93 -0.30 20.93
N VAL A 67 24.60 -0.24 20.90
CA VAL A 67 23.84 0.98 20.57
C VAL A 67 23.60 1.81 21.82
N GLN A 68 23.94 3.11 21.77
CA GLN A 68 23.91 4.02 22.92
C GLN A 68 22.61 4.83 23.04
N GLU A 69 22.01 5.20 21.91
CA GLU A 69 20.77 5.97 21.87
C GLU A 69 19.73 5.29 20.98
N VAL A 70 18.54 5.05 21.53
CA VAL A 70 17.41 4.46 20.81
C VAL A 70 16.21 5.39 20.83
N PHE A 71 15.66 5.63 19.64
CA PHE A 71 14.45 6.41 19.43
C PHE A 71 13.32 5.51 18.99
N ILE A 72 12.28 5.40 19.80
CA ILE A 72 11.09 4.61 19.51
C ILE A 72 9.95 5.55 19.10
N PHE A 73 9.46 5.39 17.87
CA PHE A 73 8.34 6.17 17.33
C PHE A 73 7.07 5.34 17.38
N CYS A 74 6.04 5.85 18.05
CA CYS A 74 4.73 5.19 18.14
C CYS A 74 3.61 6.22 18.08
N CYS A 75 2.59 5.95 17.26
CA CYS A 75 1.40 6.76 17.11
C CYS A 75 0.34 6.31 18.12
N SER A 76 -0.01 5.02 18.08
CA SER A 76 -1.08 4.41 18.88
C SER A 76 -0.60 4.02 20.28
N ASN A 77 -1.48 4.18 21.29
CA ASN A 77 -1.29 3.68 22.67
C ASN A 77 0.08 3.99 23.31
N ASN A 78 0.67 5.14 22.98
CA ASN A 78 2.02 5.51 23.42
C ASN A 78 2.21 5.49 24.94
N HIS A 79 1.16 5.86 25.69
CA HIS A 79 1.19 5.87 27.14
C HIS A 79 1.53 4.49 27.72
N VAL A 80 1.06 3.40 27.09
CA VAL A 80 1.33 2.02 27.49
C VAL A 80 2.80 1.66 27.27
N ILE A 81 3.37 2.05 26.14
CA ILE A 81 4.80 1.81 25.82
C ILE A 81 5.70 2.62 26.76
N ARG A 82 5.35 3.89 27.02
CA ARG A 82 6.10 4.72 27.97
C ARG A 82 6.03 4.21 29.39
N SER A 83 4.87 3.75 29.87
CA SER A 83 4.78 3.12 31.19
C SER A 83 5.61 1.84 31.23
N TYR A 84 5.51 1.00 30.20
CA TYR A 84 6.27 -0.24 30.11
C TYR A 84 7.78 -0.01 30.19
N ILE A 85 8.31 0.95 29.43
CA ILE A 85 9.75 1.28 29.43
C ILE A 85 10.19 1.93 30.74
N LYS A 86 9.34 2.73 31.39
CA LYS A 86 9.66 3.29 32.72
C LYS A 86 9.76 2.22 33.79
N ASP A 87 8.89 1.21 33.70
CA ASP A 87 8.86 0.09 34.63
C ASP A 87 9.96 -0.94 34.34
N SER A 88 10.47 -0.98 33.11
CA SER A 88 11.51 -1.91 32.67
C SER A 88 12.92 -1.51 33.13
N GLU A 89 13.87 -2.45 32.98
CA GLU A 89 15.28 -2.23 33.33
C GLU A 89 16.00 -1.28 32.35
N TRP A 90 15.44 -1.10 31.16
CA TRP A 90 15.99 -0.22 30.11
C TRP A 90 16.05 1.24 30.53
N SER A 91 15.18 1.70 31.45
CA SER A 91 15.23 3.04 32.03
C SER A 91 16.37 3.21 33.05
N LYS A 92 16.90 2.12 33.61
CA LYS A 92 17.92 2.12 34.67
C LYS A 92 19.33 1.85 34.16
N LYS A 93 19.48 1.30 32.95
CA LYS A 93 20.79 1.07 32.33
C LYS A 93 21.40 2.40 31.89
N GLU A 94 22.65 2.65 32.30
CA GLU A 94 23.39 3.87 31.91
C GLU A 94 24.02 3.76 30.52
N GLU A 95 24.20 2.53 30.01
CA GLU A 95 24.89 2.25 28.75
C GLU A 95 24.03 2.55 27.51
N MET A 96 22.70 2.43 27.63
CA MET A 96 21.75 2.60 26.54
C MET A 96 20.56 3.47 26.97
N SER A 97 20.38 4.60 26.29
CA SER A 97 19.26 5.51 26.55
C SER A 97 18.12 5.27 25.57
N VAL A 98 16.93 4.96 26.10
CA VAL A 98 15.72 4.71 25.30
C VAL A 98 14.77 5.90 25.43
N SER A 99 14.45 6.54 24.31
CA SER A 99 13.53 7.67 24.24
C SER A 99 12.32 7.33 23.38
N VAL A 100 11.13 7.65 23.87
CA VAL A 100 9.87 7.34 23.19
C VAL A 100 9.23 8.62 22.69
N MET A 101 9.10 8.73 21.37
CA MET A 101 8.51 9.87 20.68
C MET A 101 7.09 9.54 20.23
N SER A 102 6.19 10.50 20.41
CA SER A 102 4.77 10.42 20.01
C SER A 102 4.37 11.69 19.31
N SER A 103 3.72 11.56 18.17
CA SER A 103 2.94 12.61 17.54
C SER A 103 1.73 11.97 16.86
N ALA A 104 0.61 12.69 16.82
CA ALA A 104 -0.55 12.29 16.03
C ALA A 104 -0.31 12.49 14.52
N SER A 105 0.74 13.22 14.13
CA SER A 105 1.12 13.49 12.75
C SER A 105 1.86 12.35 12.05
N PHE A 106 2.15 11.24 12.75
CA PHE A 106 2.86 10.11 12.18
C PHE A 106 1.85 9.18 11.50
N LEU A 107 1.64 9.35 10.20
CA LEU A 107 0.76 8.49 9.40
C LEU A 107 1.55 7.50 8.55
N SER A 108 2.82 7.81 8.25
CA SER A 108 3.72 6.93 7.52
C SER A 108 5.13 6.89 8.11
N MET A 109 5.94 5.98 7.59
CA MET A 109 7.37 5.94 7.89
C MET A 109 8.07 7.22 7.40
N GLY A 110 7.66 7.77 6.25
CA GLY A 110 8.20 9.00 5.69
C GLY A 110 8.02 10.20 6.62
N ASP A 111 6.86 10.32 7.27
CA ASP A 111 6.61 11.39 8.24
C ASP A 111 7.52 11.31 9.47
N ILE A 112 7.81 10.09 9.93
CA ILE A 112 8.76 9.87 11.03
C ILE A 112 10.17 10.31 10.61
N MET A 113 10.58 10.02 9.38
CA MET A 113 11.88 10.45 8.85
C MET A 113 11.99 11.97 8.71
N ARG A 114 10.92 12.64 8.27
CA ARG A 114 10.87 14.11 8.21
C ARG A 114 10.95 14.75 9.59
N GLU A 115 10.31 14.14 10.58
CA GLU A 115 10.39 14.60 11.97
C GLU A 115 11.76 14.36 12.60
N LEU A 116 12.45 13.28 12.20
CA LEU A 116 13.84 13.03 12.60
C LEU A 116 14.78 14.11 12.08
N ASP A 117 14.57 14.56 10.84
CA ASP A 117 15.31 15.65 10.21
C ASP A 117 14.97 17.01 10.85
N SER A 118 13.69 17.31 11.05
CA SER A 118 13.21 18.56 11.67
C SER A 118 13.81 18.79 13.06
N LYS A 119 14.02 17.70 13.82
CA LYS A 119 14.62 17.72 15.16
C LYS A 119 16.14 17.53 15.16
N ALA A 120 16.76 17.23 14.01
CA ALA A 120 18.18 16.94 13.87
C ALA A 120 18.70 15.93 14.92
N LEU A 121 17.94 14.86 15.16
CA LEU A 121 18.26 13.87 16.21
C LEU A 121 19.43 12.95 15.79
N ILE A 122 19.55 12.67 14.50
CA ILE A 122 20.56 11.77 13.95
C ILE A 122 21.88 12.51 13.70
N LYS A 123 22.96 12.02 14.30
CA LYS A 123 24.32 12.59 14.19
C LYS A 123 25.27 11.72 13.38
N SER A 124 25.04 10.41 13.35
CA SER A 124 25.91 9.47 12.66
C SER A 124 25.10 8.36 11.97
N ASP A 125 25.78 7.37 11.38
CA ASP A 125 25.12 6.22 10.75
C ASP A 125 24.29 5.49 11.81
N PHE A 126 23.04 5.20 11.48
CA PHE A 126 22.07 4.68 12.43
C PHE A 126 21.40 3.41 11.90
N ILE A 127 20.94 2.58 12.83
CA ILE A 127 20.18 1.36 12.51
C ILE A 127 18.70 1.72 12.48
N LEU A 128 18.02 1.40 11.38
CA LEU A 128 16.59 1.54 11.23
C LEU A 128 15.93 0.17 11.31
N ILE A 129 15.03 0.02 12.28
CA ILE A 129 14.21 -1.18 12.52
C ILE A 129 12.76 -0.78 12.24
N ASN A 130 12.17 -1.38 11.20
CA ASN A 130 10.79 -1.10 10.83
C ASN A 130 9.84 -2.19 11.34
N GLY A 131 9.01 -1.85 12.32
CA GLY A 131 8.01 -2.75 12.89
C GLY A 131 8.58 -3.78 13.88
N ALA A 132 7.89 -4.92 13.97
CA ALA A 132 8.19 -6.00 14.91
C ALA A 132 9.14 -7.02 14.28
N ILE A 133 10.39 -7.04 14.71
CA ILE A 133 11.45 -7.86 14.09
C ILE A 133 12.12 -8.76 15.12
N LEU A 134 12.50 -9.97 14.68
CA LEU A 134 13.42 -10.84 15.40
C LEU A 134 14.65 -11.11 14.53
N THR A 135 15.83 -10.69 14.99
CA THR A 135 17.10 -10.96 14.30
C THR A 135 18.16 -11.50 15.26
N THR A 136 19.09 -12.31 14.75
CA THR A 136 20.30 -12.76 15.45
C THR A 136 21.57 -12.44 14.64
N PHE A 137 21.48 -11.43 13.77
CA PHE A 137 22.61 -10.98 12.96
C PHE A 137 23.56 -10.15 13.81
N ASP A 138 24.86 -10.27 13.55
CA ASP A 138 25.88 -9.38 14.12
C ASP A 138 25.79 -8.01 13.44
N LEU A 139 24.93 -7.14 13.99
CA LEU A 139 24.71 -5.79 13.48
C LEU A 139 25.97 -4.92 13.60
N CYS A 140 26.85 -5.19 14.56
CA CYS A 140 28.09 -4.44 14.72
C CYS A 140 29.02 -4.68 13.53
N HIS A 141 29.16 -5.93 13.10
CA HIS A 141 29.93 -6.27 11.90
C HIS A 141 29.35 -5.61 10.64
N ILE A 142 28.03 -5.67 10.46
CA ILE A 142 27.37 -5.10 9.27
C ILE A 142 27.49 -3.57 9.26
N LEU A 143 27.37 -2.91 10.41
CA LEU A 143 27.56 -1.46 10.56
C LEU A 143 28.99 -1.04 10.21
N ASN A 144 29.99 -1.81 10.65
CA ASN A 144 31.38 -1.54 10.29
C ASN A 144 31.63 -1.73 8.78
N LYS A 145 31.00 -2.74 8.16
CA LYS A 145 31.04 -2.91 6.70
C LYS A 145 30.44 -1.71 5.96
N HIS A 146 29.28 -1.22 6.41
CA HIS A 146 28.66 -0.01 5.85
C HIS A 146 29.58 1.21 5.98
N ARG A 147 30.20 1.41 7.15
CA ARG A 147 31.15 2.51 7.37
C ARG A 147 32.35 2.46 6.43
N VAL A 148 32.88 1.27 6.15
CA VAL A 148 33.97 1.09 5.17
C VAL A 148 33.48 1.38 3.75
N GLN A 149 32.30 0.90 3.37
CA GLN A 149 31.71 1.20 2.06
C GLN A 149 31.49 2.70 1.86
N ARG A 150 31.07 3.39 2.92
CA ARG A 150 30.88 4.84 2.90
C ARG A 150 32.19 5.63 2.76
N GLN A 151 33.32 5.07 3.21
CA GLN A 151 34.62 5.68 3.00
C GLN A 151 35.05 5.63 1.52
N SER A 152 34.71 4.54 0.82
CA SER A 152 34.92 4.45 -0.64
C SER A 152 33.89 5.25 -1.42
N ASP A 153 32.62 5.23 -1.01
CA ASP A 153 31.50 5.86 -1.68
C ASP A 153 30.76 6.78 -0.71
N LYS A 154 31.01 8.09 -0.83
CA LYS A 154 30.43 9.08 0.07
C LYS A 154 28.91 9.22 -0.07
N ASN A 155 28.34 8.78 -1.18
CA ASN A 155 26.92 8.88 -1.47
C ASN A 155 26.16 7.58 -1.13
N CYS A 156 26.80 6.65 -0.41
CA CYS A 156 26.15 5.46 0.12
C CYS A 156 25.07 5.86 1.14
N ALA A 157 23.80 5.80 0.72
CA ALA A 157 22.67 6.20 1.55
C ALA A 157 22.22 5.06 2.47
N LEU A 158 22.17 3.84 1.94
CA LEU A 158 21.47 2.73 2.59
C LEU A 158 22.17 1.38 2.39
N THR A 159 22.17 0.54 3.42
CA THR A 159 22.48 -0.88 3.31
C THR A 159 21.33 -1.71 3.86
N LEU A 160 20.68 -2.47 2.97
CA LEU A 160 19.56 -3.34 3.30
C LEU A 160 20.04 -4.75 3.68
N ILE A 161 19.50 -5.31 4.76
CA ILE A 161 19.89 -6.63 5.25
C ILE A 161 18.86 -7.68 4.85
N TYR A 162 19.29 -8.70 4.13
CA TYR A 162 18.43 -9.81 3.70
C TYR A 162 18.99 -11.15 4.15
N ARG A 163 18.08 -12.10 4.34
CA ARG A 163 18.42 -13.50 4.64
C ARG A 163 18.13 -14.38 3.45
N LYS A 164 19.02 -15.32 3.13
CA LYS A 164 18.72 -16.38 2.15
C LYS A 164 17.69 -17.35 2.71
N THR A 165 16.57 -17.52 2.00
CA THR A 165 15.54 -18.49 2.33
C THR A 165 15.06 -19.26 1.11
N SER A 166 14.53 -20.46 1.33
CA SER A 166 13.86 -21.19 0.26
C SER A 166 12.56 -20.50 -0.13
N PRO A 167 12.21 -20.40 -1.42
CA PRO A 167 10.93 -19.83 -1.85
C PRO A 167 9.68 -20.50 -1.26
N ARG A 168 9.79 -21.76 -0.80
CA ARG A 168 8.68 -22.51 -0.18
C ARG A 168 8.65 -22.42 1.34
N HIS A 169 9.48 -21.57 1.95
CA HIS A 169 9.55 -21.45 3.41
C HIS A 169 8.29 -20.78 3.99
N PRO A 170 7.72 -21.28 5.10
CA PRO A 170 6.45 -20.79 5.66
C PRO A 170 6.47 -19.32 6.11
N ILE A 171 7.63 -18.80 6.52
CA ILE A 171 7.79 -17.37 6.87
C ILE A 171 7.51 -16.47 5.65
N ARG A 172 7.77 -16.94 4.43
CA ARG A 172 7.56 -16.15 3.22
C ARG A 172 6.09 -16.16 2.84
N CYS A 173 5.41 -15.05 3.08
CA CYS A 173 4.07 -14.82 2.56
C CYS A 173 4.10 -14.22 1.15
N SER A 174 2.94 -14.14 0.50
CA SER A 174 2.74 -13.50 -0.81
C SER A 174 3.16 -12.02 -0.84
N GLU A 175 3.08 -11.31 0.28
CA GLU A 175 3.43 -9.89 0.39
C GLU A 175 4.94 -9.64 0.52
N GLN A 176 5.69 -10.63 1.02
CA GLN A 176 7.16 -10.56 1.17
C GLN A 176 7.90 -11.18 -0.02
N VAL A 177 7.19 -11.50 -1.10
CA VAL A 177 7.83 -11.99 -2.32
C VAL A 177 8.56 -10.83 -2.96
N LEU A 178 9.89 -10.86 -2.89
CA LEU A 178 10.76 -9.84 -3.43
C LEU A 178 11.61 -10.39 -4.57
N ILE A 179 11.83 -9.54 -5.58
CA ILE A 179 12.82 -9.73 -6.63
C ILE A 179 13.79 -8.57 -6.57
N VAL A 180 15.08 -8.89 -6.41
CA VAL A 180 16.16 -7.90 -6.40
C VAL A 180 17.20 -8.31 -7.45
N ALA A 181 17.66 -7.37 -8.27
CA ALA A 181 18.85 -7.55 -9.08
C ALA A 181 20.00 -6.75 -8.45
N VAL A 182 21.11 -7.45 -8.20
CA VAL A 182 22.29 -6.88 -7.54
C VAL A 182 23.53 -7.14 -8.37
N GLU A 183 24.45 -6.19 -8.34
CA GLU A 183 25.77 -6.34 -8.95
C GLU A 183 26.62 -7.30 -8.10
N SER A 184 27.21 -8.32 -8.74
CA SER A 184 27.89 -9.41 -8.03
C SER A 184 29.08 -8.95 -7.19
N ASN A 185 29.86 -7.99 -7.72
CA ASN A 185 31.11 -7.54 -7.12
C ASN A 185 30.89 -6.53 -5.98
N SER A 186 30.05 -5.53 -6.20
CA SER A 186 29.82 -4.42 -5.26
C SER A 186 28.69 -4.72 -4.27
N GLN A 187 27.81 -5.68 -4.58
CA GLN A 187 26.54 -5.88 -3.90
C GLN A 187 25.67 -4.62 -3.91
N ARG A 188 25.74 -3.83 -4.99
CA ARG A 188 24.88 -2.67 -5.20
C ARG A 188 23.53 -3.09 -5.78
N ILE A 189 22.45 -2.48 -5.31
CA ILE A 189 21.10 -2.77 -5.79
C ILE A 189 20.83 -1.95 -7.05
N ARG A 190 20.38 -2.62 -8.12
CA ARG A 190 20.01 -1.98 -9.40
C ARG A 190 18.54 -2.10 -9.74
N PHE A 191 17.89 -3.16 -9.27
CA PHE A 191 16.47 -3.36 -9.46
C PHE A 191 15.83 -3.87 -8.19
N TYR A 192 14.66 -3.34 -7.86
CA TYR A 192 13.88 -3.70 -6.70
C TYR A 192 12.40 -3.72 -7.06
N LYS A 193 11.76 -4.88 -6.90
CA LYS A 193 10.31 -5.01 -7.07
C LYS A 193 9.74 -6.06 -6.12
N ARG A 194 8.72 -5.67 -5.35
CA ARG A 194 7.86 -6.63 -4.65
C ARG A 194 6.87 -7.23 -5.64
N ALA A 195 6.85 -8.56 -5.71
CA ALA A 195 6.05 -9.33 -6.65
C ALA A 195 4.83 -9.91 -5.93
N TYR A 196 3.78 -9.10 -5.79
CA TYR A 196 2.49 -9.60 -5.32
C TYR A 196 1.76 -10.26 -6.50
N ARG A 197 1.54 -11.57 -6.43
CA ARG A 197 0.76 -12.37 -7.42
C ARG A 197 1.14 -12.18 -8.90
N THR A 198 2.30 -11.63 -9.20
CA THR A 198 2.74 -11.39 -10.59
C THR A 198 3.43 -12.63 -11.13
N LEU A 199 2.85 -13.21 -12.19
CA LEU A 199 3.35 -14.42 -12.84
C LEU A 199 4.66 -14.17 -13.63
N ALA A 200 4.86 -12.96 -14.15
CA ALA A 200 6.02 -12.58 -14.96
C ALA A 200 6.60 -11.22 -14.53
N PRO A 201 7.74 -11.18 -13.81
CA PRO A 201 8.40 -9.93 -13.45
C PRO A 201 9.12 -9.31 -14.66
N GLN A 202 8.80 -8.05 -14.97
CA GLN A 202 9.50 -7.26 -15.99
C GLN A 202 10.69 -6.54 -15.36
N ILE A 203 11.90 -6.85 -15.82
CA ILE A 203 13.15 -6.18 -15.40
C ILE A 203 13.58 -5.25 -16.55
N PRO A 204 13.78 -3.95 -16.31
CA PRO A 204 14.23 -3.01 -17.32
C PRO A 204 15.58 -3.39 -17.93
N LEU A 205 15.77 -3.12 -19.22
CA LEU A 205 16.97 -3.53 -19.95
C LEU A 205 18.20 -2.71 -19.52
N GLU A 206 18.00 -1.48 -19.07
CA GLU A 206 19.03 -0.53 -18.62
C GLU A 206 19.90 -1.15 -17.53
N VAL A 207 19.29 -1.93 -16.65
CA VAL A 207 19.96 -2.66 -15.57
C VAL A 207 21.12 -3.51 -16.11
N PHE A 208 20.93 -4.17 -17.26
CA PHE A 208 21.90 -5.05 -17.89
C PHE A 208 22.90 -4.34 -18.81
N GLN A 209 22.61 -3.12 -19.25
CA GLN A 209 23.49 -2.38 -20.14
C GLN A 209 24.69 -1.76 -19.40
N GLU A 210 24.49 -1.37 -18.14
CA GLU A 210 25.49 -0.65 -17.36
C GLU A 210 26.47 -1.54 -16.59
N ASN A 211 26.14 -2.82 -16.37
CA ASN A 211 26.85 -3.69 -15.42
C ASN A 211 27.28 -5.01 -16.08
N ASP A 212 28.52 -5.42 -15.85
CA ASP A 212 29.11 -6.63 -16.45
C ASP A 212 28.52 -7.94 -15.88
N GLU A 213 28.23 -7.99 -14.58
CA GLU A 213 27.73 -9.19 -13.90
C GLU A 213 26.61 -8.86 -12.90
N ILE A 214 25.42 -9.37 -13.18
CA ILE A 214 24.21 -9.14 -12.38
C ILE A 214 23.64 -10.48 -11.89
N THR A 215 23.41 -10.56 -10.60
CA THR A 215 22.71 -11.67 -9.95
C THR A 215 21.29 -11.26 -9.59
N VAL A 216 20.31 -12.02 -10.11
CA VAL A 216 18.90 -11.84 -9.77
C VAL A 216 18.53 -12.79 -8.64
N HIS A 217 18.05 -12.23 -7.54
CA HIS A 217 17.65 -12.95 -6.36
C HIS A 217 16.13 -12.99 -6.22
N TYR A 218 15.60 -14.22 -6.19
CA TYR A 218 14.23 -14.50 -5.76
C TYR A 218 14.18 -15.18 -4.39
N ASN A 219 15.31 -15.63 -3.85
CA ASN A 219 15.43 -16.45 -2.65
C ASN A 219 15.76 -15.63 -1.39
N LEU A 220 15.43 -14.35 -1.37
CA LEU A 220 15.73 -13.46 -0.24
C LEU A 220 14.47 -13.19 0.59
N LEU A 221 14.65 -13.16 1.90
CA LEU A 221 13.67 -12.71 2.88
C LEU A 221 14.13 -11.37 3.43
N ASP A 222 13.23 -10.39 3.37
CA ASP A 222 13.47 -9.07 3.95
C ASP A 222 13.45 -9.14 5.48
N SER A 223 14.53 -8.69 6.11
CA SER A 223 14.62 -8.64 7.56
C SER A 223 14.02 -7.37 8.17
N TYR A 224 13.69 -6.36 7.34
CA TYR A 224 13.24 -5.02 7.75
C TYR A 224 14.21 -4.27 8.68
N VAL A 225 15.45 -4.75 8.77
CA VAL A 225 16.57 -4.04 9.38
C VAL A 225 17.40 -3.43 8.27
N SER A 226 17.64 -2.14 8.39
CA SER A 226 18.46 -1.39 7.44
C SER A 226 19.44 -0.50 8.18
N ILE A 227 20.60 -0.30 7.57
CA ILE A 227 21.61 0.63 8.08
C ILE A 227 21.56 1.87 7.20
N CYS A 228 21.23 2.98 7.82
CA CYS A 228 20.99 4.25 7.15
C CYS A 228 22.12 5.22 7.44
N SER A 229 22.51 5.96 6.41
CA SER A 229 23.31 7.16 6.57
C SER A 229 22.43 8.34 7.04
N PRO A 230 23.01 9.37 7.69
CA PRO A 230 22.29 10.56 8.12
C PRO A 230 21.81 11.43 6.95
N CYS A 231 22.13 11.08 5.71
CA CYS A 231 21.54 11.69 4.52
C CYS A 231 20.12 11.17 4.21
N VAL A 232 19.70 10.05 4.79
CA VAL A 232 18.37 9.46 4.52
C VAL A 232 17.23 10.38 5.00
N PRO A 233 17.21 10.90 6.25
CA PRO A 233 16.12 11.77 6.69
C PRO A 233 15.92 13.03 5.82
N PRO A 234 16.97 13.79 5.43
CA PRO A 234 16.83 14.88 4.47
C PRO A 234 16.23 14.49 3.12
N LEU A 235 16.56 13.29 2.59
CA LEU A 235 16.00 12.82 1.32
C LEU A 235 14.49 12.58 1.40
N PHE A 236 13.96 12.22 2.58
CA PHE A 236 12.52 12.14 2.85
C PHE A 236 11.87 13.52 3.04
N SER A 237 12.61 14.51 3.52
CA SER A 237 12.16 15.91 3.61
C SER A 237 12.08 16.56 2.22
N ASP A 238 13.07 16.29 1.35
CA ASP A 238 13.11 16.83 -0.01
C ASP A 238 12.04 16.19 -0.91
N ASN A 239 11.75 14.89 -0.73
CA ASN A 239 10.76 14.15 -1.51
C ASN A 239 9.54 13.79 -0.64
N PHE A 240 8.50 14.63 -0.70
CA PHE A 240 7.29 14.45 0.11
C PHE A 240 6.45 13.22 -0.30
N ASP A 241 6.65 12.70 -1.51
CA ASP A 241 5.87 11.57 -2.02
C ASP A 241 6.31 10.23 -1.41
N TYR A 242 7.49 10.15 -0.79
CA TYR A 242 7.96 8.91 -0.16
C TYR A 242 7.26 8.65 1.17
N GLN A 243 6.38 7.64 1.18
CA GLN A 243 5.66 7.20 2.39
C GLN A 243 6.34 5.99 3.04
N ASP A 244 6.70 4.98 2.24
CA ASP A 244 7.30 3.73 2.71
C ASP A 244 8.76 3.56 2.29
N MET A 245 9.45 2.61 2.93
CA MET A 245 10.80 2.18 2.56
C MET A 245 10.86 1.69 1.11
N ASP A 246 9.80 1.05 0.61
CA ASP A 246 9.76 0.54 -0.77
C ASP A 246 9.76 1.66 -1.80
N ASP A 247 8.98 2.71 -1.56
CA ASP A 247 8.89 3.87 -2.45
C ASP A 247 10.19 4.66 -2.44
N PHE A 248 10.81 4.76 -1.26
CA PHE A 248 12.15 5.32 -1.14
C PHE A 248 13.19 4.51 -1.94
N VAL A 249 13.20 3.18 -1.82
CA VAL A 249 14.15 2.33 -2.57
C VAL A 249 13.91 2.44 -4.07
N LYS A 250 12.66 2.38 -4.54
CA LYS A 250 12.33 2.56 -5.96
C LYS A 250 12.72 3.96 -6.44
N GLY A 251 12.35 4.99 -5.70
CA GLY A 251 12.64 6.38 -6.01
C GLY A 251 14.14 6.65 -6.09
N LEU A 252 14.94 6.06 -5.20
CA LEU A 252 16.39 6.21 -5.20
C LEU A 252 17.07 5.50 -6.38
N ILE A 253 16.52 4.38 -6.85
CA ILE A 253 17.00 3.68 -8.06
C ILE A 253 16.66 4.51 -9.31
N VAL A 254 15.44 5.01 -9.42
CA VAL A 254 15.01 5.82 -10.58
C VAL A 254 15.77 7.15 -10.64
N ASN A 255 15.99 7.78 -9.48
CA ASN A 255 16.69 9.07 -9.38
C ASN A 255 18.21 8.94 -9.26
N GLU A 256 18.78 7.76 -9.56
CA GLU A 256 20.23 7.53 -9.44
C GLU A 256 21.03 8.50 -10.31
N GLU A 257 20.54 8.82 -11.52
CA GLU A 257 21.19 9.76 -12.43
C GLU A 257 21.24 11.20 -11.90
N LEU A 258 20.26 11.60 -11.08
CA LEU A 258 20.12 12.97 -10.59
C LEU A 258 20.83 13.19 -9.26
N LEU A 259 20.66 12.27 -8.31
CA LEU A 259 21.15 12.41 -6.93
C LEU A 259 22.46 11.65 -6.69
N GLY A 260 22.77 10.64 -7.51
CA GLY A 260 23.98 9.83 -7.38
C GLY A 260 24.10 9.06 -6.06
N ASN A 261 22.98 8.83 -5.38
CA ASN A 261 22.94 8.07 -4.13
C ASN A 261 22.94 6.57 -4.41
N SER A 262 23.81 5.84 -3.72
CA SER A 262 23.96 4.40 -3.90
C SER A 262 23.34 3.62 -2.73
N MET A 263 22.83 2.44 -3.06
CA MET A 263 22.30 1.49 -2.10
C MET A 263 22.97 0.14 -2.24
N TYR A 264 23.26 -0.47 -1.10
CA TYR A 264 23.92 -1.76 -1.04
C TYR A 264 23.05 -2.80 -0.36
N ILE A 265 23.28 -4.06 -0.70
CA ILE A 265 22.69 -5.21 -0.05
C ILE A 265 23.73 -5.91 0.84
N HIS A 266 23.31 -6.35 2.02
CA HIS A 266 24.03 -7.33 2.80
C HIS A 266 23.20 -8.60 2.89
N ILE A 267 23.66 -9.65 2.21
CA ILE A 267 23.00 -10.96 2.25
C ILE A 267 23.65 -11.79 3.36
N ALA A 268 22.91 -12.02 4.45
CA ALA A 268 23.33 -12.84 5.56
C ALA A 268 23.17 -14.33 5.24
N ASP A 269 24.28 -15.07 5.33
CA ASP A 269 24.31 -16.54 5.21
C ASP A 269 24.03 -17.23 6.56
N GLU A 270 24.47 -16.62 7.66
CA GLU A 270 24.30 -17.10 9.03
C GLU A 270 23.40 -16.15 9.82
N GLY A 271 22.69 -16.72 10.80
CA GLY A 271 21.73 -15.98 11.63
C GLY A 271 20.28 -16.10 11.16
N TYR A 272 19.39 -15.72 12.06
CA TYR A 272 17.96 -15.67 11.85
C TYR A 272 17.54 -14.21 11.70
N GLY A 273 16.59 -13.96 10.79
CA GLY A 273 16.00 -12.65 10.60
C GLY A 273 14.64 -12.81 9.98
N ALA A 274 13.61 -12.31 10.66
CA ALA A 274 12.24 -12.31 10.17
C ALA A 274 11.47 -11.12 10.77
N ASN A 275 10.63 -10.52 9.94
CA ASN A 275 9.65 -9.53 10.35
C ASN A 275 8.31 -10.20 10.68
N ILE A 276 7.55 -9.61 11.60
CA ILE A 276 6.22 -9.99 12.03
C ILE A 276 5.23 -8.94 11.52
N SER A 277 4.86 -9.02 10.23
CA SER A 277 3.86 -8.12 9.63
C SER A 277 2.44 -8.68 9.65
N ASN A 278 2.31 -10.02 9.64
CA ASN A 278 1.04 -10.74 9.56
C ASN A 278 0.94 -11.84 10.62
N LEU A 279 -0.28 -12.31 10.88
CA LEU A 279 -0.56 -13.41 11.82
C LEU A 279 0.12 -14.72 11.44
N VAL A 280 0.28 -14.99 10.14
CA VAL A 280 1.02 -16.17 9.63
C VAL A 280 2.48 -16.10 10.02
N MET A 281 3.10 -14.93 9.87
CA MET A 281 4.49 -14.72 10.25
C MET A 281 4.64 -14.80 11.75
N TYR A 282 3.69 -14.24 12.50
CA TYR A 282 3.66 -14.35 13.94
C TYR A 282 3.65 -15.82 14.39
N ASP A 283 2.81 -16.68 13.80
CA ASP A 283 2.84 -18.12 14.08
C ASP A 283 4.17 -18.75 13.64
N ALA A 284 4.63 -18.52 12.41
CA ALA A 284 5.87 -19.08 11.89
C ALA A 284 7.09 -18.74 12.76
N VAL A 285 7.27 -17.46 13.10
CA VAL A 285 8.37 -16.99 13.97
C VAL A 285 8.24 -17.59 15.38
N SER A 286 7.02 -17.71 15.92
CA SER A 286 6.78 -18.36 17.21
C SER A 286 7.19 -19.84 17.19
N GLN A 287 6.89 -20.57 16.10
CA GLN A 287 7.35 -21.95 15.91
C GLN A 287 8.88 -22.04 15.77
N ASP A 288 9.49 -21.07 15.10
CA ASP A 288 10.94 -21.02 14.91
C ASP A 288 11.70 -20.76 16.22
N ILE A 289 11.13 -19.92 17.10
CA ILE A 289 11.63 -19.74 18.47
C ILE A 289 11.52 -21.05 19.27
N MET A 290 10.36 -21.71 19.22
CA MET A 290 10.15 -22.98 19.93
C MET A 290 11.10 -24.08 19.46
N SER A 291 11.42 -24.10 18.17
CA SER A 291 12.34 -25.08 17.57
C SER A 291 13.82 -24.65 17.58
N ARG A 292 14.15 -23.54 18.25
CA ARG A 292 15.51 -23.04 18.52
C ARG A 292 16.28 -22.55 17.29
N TRP A 293 15.60 -22.11 16.23
CA TRP A 293 16.27 -21.47 15.09
C TRP A 293 16.84 -20.09 15.42
N THR A 294 16.33 -19.47 16.48
CA THR A 294 16.59 -18.08 16.88
C THR A 294 17.62 -17.98 18.00
N PHE A 295 18.48 -18.98 18.20
CA PHE A 295 19.52 -18.95 19.22
C PHE A 295 20.39 -17.69 19.07
N PRO A 296 20.66 -16.92 20.15
CA PRO A 296 20.45 -17.25 21.57
C PRO A 296 19.06 -16.98 22.15
N PHE A 297 18.15 -16.33 21.41
CA PHE A 297 16.78 -16.01 21.86
C PHE A 297 15.88 -17.25 21.87
N VAL A 298 16.04 -18.09 22.88
CA VAL A 298 15.22 -19.28 23.12
C VAL A 298 14.62 -19.25 24.53
N PRO A 299 13.44 -19.86 24.75
CA PRO A 299 12.74 -19.74 26.04
C PRO A 299 13.55 -20.17 27.27
N GLU A 300 14.51 -21.08 27.11
CA GLU A 300 15.41 -21.55 28.18
C GLU A 300 16.42 -20.49 28.65
N LEU A 301 16.82 -19.60 27.75
CA LEU A 301 17.83 -18.58 27.96
C LEU A 301 17.21 -17.20 28.20
N PHE A 302 15.88 -17.11 28.31
CA PHE A 302 15.25 -15.88 28.77
C PHE A 302 15.74 -15.61 30.20
N ASP A 303 16.60 -14.60 30.34
CA ASP A 303 17.39 -14.41 31.54
C ASP A 303 16.53 -14.21 32.79
N TYR A 304 17.00 -14.78 33.90
CA TYR A 304 16.44 -14.52 35.22
C TYR A 304 16.90 -13.15 35.68
N HIS A 305 16.21 -12.09 35.26
CA HIS A 305 16.38 -10.76 35.86
C HIS A 305 15.64 -10.71 37.20
N PRO A 306 16.35 -10.76 38.35
CA PRO A 306 15.71 -10.90 39.67
C PRO A 306 14.89 -9.67 40.08
N HIS A 307 15.12 -8.53 39.43
CA HIS A 307 14.53 -7.23 39.80
C HIS A 307 13.27 -6.87 39.00
N LEU A 308 12.95 -7.61 37.94
CA LEU A 308 11.78 -7.39 37.08
C LEU A 308 10.51 -8.14 37.53
N GLY A 309 10.59 -9.13 38.42
CA GLY A 309 9.43 -9.97 38.76
C GLY A 309 8.92 -10.86 37.59
N TRP A 310 9.66 -10.88 36.47
CA TRP A 310 9.40 -11.70 35.28
C TRP A 310 10.50 -12.76 35.06
N GLY A 311 11.10 -13.28 36.14
CA GLY A 311 11.99 -14.43 36.07
C GLY A 311 11.22 -15.72 35.79
N ILE A 312 10.77 -15.91 34.54
CA ILE A 312 10.13 -17.16 34.13
C ILE A 312 11.24 -18.13 33.76
N LYS A 313 11.64 -18.96 34.72
CA LYS A 313 12.54 -20.06 34.40
C LYS A 313 11.75 -21.11 33.62
N TYR A 314 12.03 -21.26 32.33
CA TYR A 314 11.52 -22.38 31.56
C TYR A 314 12.46 -23.56 31.69
N ILE A 315 11.91 -24.69 32.12
CA ILE A 315 12.57 -25.99 32.09
C ILE A 315 12.21 -26.65 30.77
N SER A 316 13.24 -27.02 30.02
CA SER A 316 13.09 -27.75 28.77
C SER A 316 12.98 -29.25 28.99
N ALA A 317 12.02 -29.86 28.32
CA ALA A 317 11.83 -31.29 28.22
C ALA A 317 11.99 -31.76 26.77
N SER A 318 12.03 -33.08 26.57
CA SER A 318 12.08 -33.68 25.23
C SER A 318 10.97 -33.15 24.32
N ASN A 319 11.24 -33.07 23.01
CA ASN A 319 10.35 -32.54 21.97
C ASN A 319 10.06 -31.03 22.08
N ASN A 320 11.02 -30.23 22.55
CA ASN A 320 10.89 -28.76 22.66
C ASN A 320 9.66 -28.35 23.49
N VAL A 321 9.48 -29.01 24.63
CA VAL A 321 8.41 -28.67 25.58
C VAL A 321 9.02 -27.83 26.71
N TYR A 322 8.58 -26.59 26.81
CA TYR A 322 9.06 -25.60 27.77
C TYR A 322 8.01 -25.40 28.85
N LYS A 323 8.41 -25.60 30.12
CA LYS A 323 7.51 -25.46 31.27
C LYS A 323 8.05 -24.43 32.24
N ALA A 324 7.26 -23.42 32.54
CA ALA A 324 7.54 -22.47 33.60
C ALA A 324 7.33 -23.09 35.00
N ASP A 325 7.71 -22.33 36.02
CA ASP A 325 7.44 -22.69 37.42
C ASP A 325 5.93 -22.67 37.75
N ASN A 326 5.54 -23.41 38.80
CA ASN A 326 4.16 -23.46 39.31
C ASN A 326 3.08 -23.88 38.30
N VAL A 327 3.42 -24.76 37.34
CA VAL A 327 2.45 -25.33 36.40
C VAL A 327 1.81 -26.59 36.97
N GLU A 328 0.48 -26.63 37.01
CA GLU A 328 -0.30 -27.81 37.43
C GLU A 328 -0.77 -28.56 36.19
N ILE A 329 -0.36 -29.83 36.03
CA ILE A 329 -0.73 -30.67 34.89
C ILE A 329 -1.60 -31.84 35.37
N GLY A 330 -2.80 -31.96 34.80
CA GLY A 330 -3.75 -33.04 35.05
C GLY A 330 -3.28 -34.42 34.59
N ARG A 331 -4.00 -35.45 35.03
CA ARG A 331 -3.69 -36.85 34.69
C ARG A 331 -3.94 -37.11 33.21
N ASN A 332 -3.12 -37.98 32.62
CA ASN A 332 -3.20 -38.38 31.20
C ASN A 332 -3.09 -37.22 30.19
N CYS A 333 -2.63 -36.03 30.59
CA CYS A 333 -2.36 -34.94 29.66
C CYS A 333 -1.16 -35.30 28.75
N ARG A 334 -1.28 -34.97 27.45
CA ARG A 334 -0.26 -35.21 26.43
C ARG A 334 0.22 -33.89 25.83
N LEU A 335 1.42 -33.49 26.22
CA LEU A 335 2.15 -32.40 25.58
C LEU A 335 3.06 -33.02 24.50
N HIS A 336 2.77 -32.76 23.22
CA HIS A 336 3.41 -33.47 22.12
C HIS A 336 4.78 -32.91 21.74
N LYS A 337 4.81 -31.84 20.94
CA LYS A 337 6.01 -31.17 20.44
C LYS A 337 5.76 -29.66 20.40
N ASN A 338 6.83 -28.89 20.57
CA ASN A 338 6.84 -27.41 20.51
C ASN A 338 5.70 -26.82 21.35
N VAL A 339 5.79 -26.98 22.67
CA VAL A 339 4.77 -26.46 23.59
C VAL A 339 5.43 -25.58 24.62
N ILE A 340 4.95 -24.35 24.78
CA ILE A 340 5.36 -23.46 25.88
C ILE A 340 4.19 -23.33 26.86
N VAL A 341 4.47 -23.56 28.15
CA VAL A 341 3.49 -23.36 29.23
C VAL A 341 4.00 -22.32 30.22
N GLY A 342 3.31 -21.19 30.28
CA GLY A 342 3.62 -20.07 31.16
C GLY A 342 3.33 -20.35 32.65
N GLN A 343 3.85 -19.46 33.50
CA GLN A 343 3.83 -19.62 34.95
C GLN A 343 2.40 -19.61 35.52
N GLY A 344 2.13 -20.46 36.52
CA GLY A 344 0.84 -20.48 37.24
C GLY A 344 -0.33 -21.07 36.44
N THR A 345 -0.06 -21.64 35.27
CA THR A 345 -1.07 -22.23 34.39
C THR A 345 -1.51 -23.60 34.88
N LYS A 346 -2.82 -23.86 34.78
CA LYS A 346 -3.47 -25.12 35.19
C LYS A 346 -4.02 -25.83 33.96
N ILE A 347 -3.66 -27.10 33.78
CA ILE A 347 -4.11 -27.93 32.66
C ILE A 347 -4.93 -29.10 33.20
N GLY A 348 -6.16 -29.26 32.71
CA GLY A 348 -7.07 -30.34 33.09
C GLY A 348 -6.63 -31.73 32.63
N ASP A 349 -7.38 -32.74 33.07
CA ASP A 349 -7.16 -34.14 32.73
C ASP A 349 -7.41 -34.38 31.22
N ASN A 350 -6.67 -35.34 30.63
CA ASN A 350 -6.77 -35.76 29.22
C ASN A 350 -6.54 -34.66 28.16
N ALA A 351 -6.01 -33.49 28.51
CA ALA A 351 -5.74 -32.44 27.53
C ALA A 351 -4.62 -32.85 26.54
N ILE A 352 -4.77 -32.47 25.27
CA ILE A 352 -3.81 -32.74 24.19
C ILE A 352 -3.35 -31.40 23.61
N ILE A 353 -2.05 -31.12 23.70
CA ILE A 353 -1.48 -29.84 23.26
C ILE A 353 -0.30 -30.08 22.30
N MET A 354 -0.30 -29.40 21.15
CA MET A 354 0.71 -29.54 20.10
C MET A 354 1.00 -28.19 19.42
N ASP A 355 2.28 -27.90 19.18
CA ASP A 355 2.76 -26.71 18.44
C ASP A 355 2.13 -25.40 18.97
N SER A 356 1.90 -25.27 20.28
CA SER A 356 1.08 -24.21 20.89
C SER A 356 1.83 -23.45 22.00
N VAL A 357 1.57 -22.15 22.11
CA VAL A 357 2.11 -21.27 23.16
C VAL A 357 1.01 -20.91 24.14
N ILE A 358 1.24 -21.12 25.43
CA ILE A 358 0.29 -20.81 26.50
C ILE A 358 0.93 -19.81 27.46
N GLY A 359 0.25 -18.68 27.66
CA GLY A 359 0.61 -17.59 28.56
C GLY A 359 0.56 -17.94 30.04
N LYS A 360 0.67 -16.91 30.87
CA LYS A 360 0.67 -16.99 32.33
C LYS A 360 -0.74 -17.06 32.89
N ASN A 361 -0.88 -17.75 34.03
CA ASN A 361 -2.11 -17.83 34.82
C ASN A 361 -3.33 -18.29 34.00
N CYS A 362 -3.11 -19.15 33.01
CA CYS A 362 -4.19 -19.69 32.18
C CYS A 362 -4.84 -20.91 32.86
N THR A 363 -6.12 -21.12 32.62
CA THR A 363 -6.84 -22.31 33.09
C THR A 363 -7.42 -23.06 31.91
N ILE A 364 -6.94 -24.27 31.67
CA ILE A 364 -7.39 -25.15 30.59
C ILE A 364 -8.20 -26.29 31.22
N GLY A 365 -9.44 -26.47 30.76
CA GLY A 365 -10.36 -27.52 31.18
C GLY A 365 -9.92 -28.94 30.82
N LYS A 366 -10.81 -29.90 31.08
CA LYS A 366 -10.64 -31.33 30.80
C LYS A 366 -10.99 -31.66 29.36
N ASP A 367 -10.33 -32.69 28.81
CA ASP A 367 -10.56 -33.19 27.44
C ASP A 367 -10.46 -32.10 26.36
N VAL A 368 -9.53 -31.14 26.55
CA VAL A 368 -9.27 -30.05 25.59
C VAL A 368 -8.20 -30.44 24.58
N LYS A 369 -8.40 -30.07 23.31
CA LYS A 369 -7.41 -30.24 22.23
C LYS A 369 -6.97 -28.88 21.69
N LEU A 370 -5.67 -28.59 21.79
CA LEU A 370 -5.05 -27.36 21.26
C LEU A 370 -3.99 -27.73 20.22
N VAL A 371 -4.15 -27.23 18.98
CA VAL A 371 -3.20 -27.44 17.88
C VAL A 371 -2.85 -26.10 17.24
N GLN A 372 -1.58 -25.73 17.22
CA GLN A 372 -1.10 -24.45 16.66
C GLN A 372 -1.80 -23.21 17.23
N CYS A 373 -2.09 -23.23 18.54
CA CYS A 373 -2.82 -22.15 19.19
C CYS A 373 -1.90 -21.25 20.01
N HIS A 374 -2.17 -19.95 20.02
CA HIS A 374 -1.48 -18.95 20.83
C HIS A 374 -2.45 -18.40 21.87
N LEU A 375 -2.27 -18.80 23.12
CA LEU A 375 -3.06 -18.33 24.27
C LEU A 375 -2.21 -17.30 25.03
N TRP A 376 -2.69 -16.07 25.17
CA TRP A 376 -2.03 -15.04 25.96
C TRP A 376 -2.38 -15.16 27.45
N ASP A 377 -2.07 -14.11 28.23
CA ASP A 377 -2.14 -14.18 29.69
C ASP A 377 -3.58 -14.17 30.21
N GLY A 378 -3.84 -15.00 31.22
CA GLY A 378 -5.11 -15.05 31.94
C GLY A 378 -6.28 -15.65 31.15
N VAL A 379 -6.02 -16.42 30.10
CA VAL A 379 -7.06 -17.08 29.30
C VAL A 379 -7.66 -18.26 30.08
N SER A 380 -8.99 -18.34 30.10
CA SER A 380 -9.73 -19.47 30.69
C SER A 380 -10.51 -20.24 29.62
N VAL A 381 -10.21 -21.52 29.47
CA VAL A 381 -10.87 -22.44 28.53
C VAL A 381 -11.65 -23.49 29.31
N GLY A 382 -12.94 -23.64 29.03
CA GLY A 382 -13.81 -24.67 29.58
C GLY A 382 -13.48 -26.10 29.15
N ASP A 383 -14.31 -27.04 29.57
CA ASP A 383 -14.15 -28.47 29.30
C ASP A 383 -14.64 -28.85 27.89
N PHE A 384 -14.04 -29.89 27.29
CA PHE A 384 -14.42 -30.46 25.98
C PHE A 384 -14.30 -29.50 24.79
N CYS A 385 -13.27 -28.65 24.79
CA CYS A 385 -13.03 -27.68 23.71
C CYS A 385 -11.98 -28.19 22.70
N SER A 386 -12.09 -27.78 21.43
CA SER A 386 -11.10 -28.10 20.40
C SER A 386 -10.80 -26.87 19.54
N PHE A 387 -9.53 -26.45 19.54
CA PHE A 387 -9.05 -25.28 18.81
C PHE A 387 -7.93 -25.65 17.85
N GLU A 388 -7.97 -25.06 16.66
CA GLU A 388 -6.96 -25.24 15.62
C GLU A 388 -6.56 -23.89 15.02
N LEU A 389 -5.27 -23.57 15.06
CA LEU A 389 -4.69 -22.37 14.47
C LEU A 389 -5.44 -21.08 14.89
N CYS A 390 -5.56 -20.87 16.21
CA CYS A 390 -6.32 -19.77 16.81
C CYS A 390 -5.42 -18.89 17.69
N ILE A 391 -5.71 -17.60 17.75
CA ILE A 391 -5.06 -16.64 18.65
C ILE A 391 -6.09 -16.14 19.65
N LEU A 392 -5.82 -16.35 20.94
CA LEU A 392 -6.66 -15.95 22.07
C LEU A 392 -5.91 -14.90 22.88
N ALA A 393 -6.37 -13.65 22.82
CA ALA A 393 -5.74 -12.53 23.51
C ALA A 393 -5.97 -12.56 25.03
N ASP A 394 -5.52 -11.51 25.72
CA ASP A 394 -5.50 -11.49 27.18
C ASP A 394 -6.91 -11.57 27.78
N ARG A 395 -7.02 -12.32 28.90
CA ARG A 395 -8.25 -12.43 29.72
C ARG A 395 -9.49 -12.94 28.96
N VAL A 396 -9.31 -13.61 27.82
CA VAL A 396 -10.40 -14.25 27.08
C VAL A 396 -10.98 -15.41 27.90
N LYS A 397 -12.31 -15.49 27.94
CA LYS A 397 -13.03 -16.56 28.64
C LYS A 397 -13.88 -17.36 27.67
N ILE A 398 -13.63 -18.66 27.61
CA ILE A 398 -14.35 -19.58 26.74
C ILE A 398 -15.09 -20.60 27.61
N GLY A 399 -16.38 -20.75 27.35
CA GLY A 399 -17.23 -21.75 27.99
C GLY A 399 -16.88 -23.20 27.61
N ASP A 400 -17.72 -24.12 28.08
CA ASP A 400 -17.61 -25.56 27.83
C ASP A 400 -18.14 -25.92 26.43
N ARG A 401 -17.53 -26.95 25.82
CA ARG A 401 -17.92 -27.53 24.53
C ARG A 401 -17.90 -26.51 23.38
N VAL A 402 -16.86 -25.69 23.33
CA VAL A 402 -16.64 -24.71 22.26
C VAL A 402 -15.68 -25.26 21.22
N PHE A 403 -16.01 -25.06 19.95
CA PHE A 403 -15.19 -25.43 18.80
C PHE A 403 -14.78 -24.18 18.04
N LEU A 404 -13.47 -23.94 17.99
CA LEU A 404 -12.90 -22.85 17.20
C LEU A 404 -12.27 -23.44 15.95
N ASN A 405 -12.84 -23.09 14.81
CA ASN A 405 -12.30 -23.49 13.51
C ASN A 405 -11.06 -22.66 13.15
N PHE A 406 -10.36 -23.12 12.10
CA PHE A 406 -9.10 -22.55 11.62
C PHE A 406 -9.12 -21.02 11.49
N GLY A 407 -8.09 -20.38 12.06
CA GLY A 407 -7.75 -18.97 11.83
C GLY A 407 -8.59 -17.95 12.59
N CYS A 408 -9.30 -18.38 13.65
CA CYS A 408 -10.05 -17.47 14.52
C CYS A 408 -9.11 -16.61 15.39
N VAL A 409 -9.44 -15.33 15.52
CA VAL A 409 -8.72 -14.37 16.37
C VAL A 409 -9.69 -13.74 17.36
N LEU A 410 -9.47 -13.98 18.65
CA LEU A 410 -10.25 -13.39 19.72
C LEU A 410 -9.46 -12.26 20.37
N GLY A 411 -9.97 -11.05 20.28
CA GLY A 411 -9.44 -9.87 20.93
C GLY A 411 -9.53 -9.94 22.46
N PRO A 412 -8.89 -9.01 23.18
CA PRO A 412 -8.82 -9.06 24.63
C PRO A 412 -10.20 -8.99 25.27
N GLU A 413 -10.37 -9.69 26.40
CA GLU A 413 -11.60 -9.70 27.22
C GLU A 413 -12.88 -10.25 26.55
N VAL A 414 -12.77 -10.86 25.36
CA VAL A 414 -13.89 -11.54 24.72
C VAL A 414 -14.37 -12.72 25.56
N VAL A 415 -15.69 -12.86 25.70
CA VAL A 415 -16.33 -13.97 26.41
C VAL A 415 -17.21 -14.75 25.45
N ILE A 416 -16.95 -16.05 25.32
CA ILE A 416 -17.76 -16.98 24.51
C ILE A 416 -18.54 -17.90 25.45
N ASP A 417 -19.84 -18.01 25.23
CA ASP A 417 -20.74 -18.89 25.99
C ASP A 417 -20.52 -20.38 25.65
N ASN A 418 -21.18 -21.26 26.40
CA ASN A 418 -21.10 -22.70 26.19
C ASN A 418 -21.74 -23.13 24.85
N PHE A 419 -21.28 -24.25 24.28
CA PHE A 419 -21.85 -24.88 23.07
C PHE A 419 -21.79 -24.04 21.78
N VAL A 420 -20.79 -23.18 21.65
CA VAL A 420 -20.60 -22.32 20.47
C VAL A 420 -19.63 -22.95 19.48
N VAL A 421 -19.93 -22.82 18.18
CA VAL A 421 -19.01 -23.18 17.08
C VAL A 421 -18.75 -21.92 16.27
N LEU A 422 -17.51 -21.45 16.26
CA LEU A 422 -17.13 -20.27 15.45
C LEU A 422 -16.72 -20.69 14.04
N PRO A 423 -17.18 -19.98 12.99
CA PRO A 423 -16.74 -20.24 11.63
C PRO A 423 -15.26 -19.89 11.44
N THR A 424 -14.64 -20.44 10.40
CA THR A 424 -13.24 -20.16 10.06
C THR A 424 -13.00 -18.67 9.85
N LEU A 425 -11.81 -18.18 10.22
CA LEU A 425 -11.36 -16.80 10.01
C LEU A 425 -12.18 -15.71 10.74
N THR A 426 -12.92 -16.08 11.77
CA THR A 426 -13.72 -15.12 12.56
C THR A 426 -12.82 -14.25 13.44
N ARG A 427 -13.08 -12.93 13.44
CA ARG A 427 -12.42 -11.95 14.33
C ARG A 427 -13.43 -11.36 15.31
N LEU A 428 -13.16 -11.46 16.60
CA LEU A 428 -14.03 -10.90 17.66
C LEU A 428 -13.30 -9.86 18.50
N GLN A 429 -13.98 -8.79 18.87
CA GLN A 429 -13.49 -7.75 19.78
C GLN A 429 -14.49 -7.51 20.92
N ALA A 430 -14.03 -7.12 22.11
CA ALA A 430 -14.91 -6.87 23.26
C ALA A 430 -15.69 -5.55 23.17
N GLU A 431 -15.12 -4.52 22.52
CA GLU A 431 -15.72 -3.18 22.38
C GLU A 431 -16.24 -2.94 20.96
N GLU A 432 -17.29 -2.13 20.84
CA GLU A 432 -17.84 -1.66 19.57
C GLU A 432 -16.93 -0.57 19.01
N VAL A 433 -16.37 -0.79 17.82
CA VAL A 433 -15.64 0.26 17.10
C VAL A 433 -16.69 1.12 16.38
N SER A 434 -16.85 2.37 16.83
CA SER A 434 -17.62 3.38 16.09
C SER A 434 -16.98 3.59 14.71
N GLU A 435 -17.79 3.62 13.66
CA GLU A 435 -17.38 3.84 12.27
C GLU A 435 -16.65 5.21 12.05
N ASN A 436 -16.47 6.04 13.09
CA ASN A 436 -15.98 7.42 13.02
C ASN A 436 -14.58 7.68 13.64
N ASP A 437 -13.87 6.69 14.19
CA ASP A 437 -12.55 6.94 14.81
C ASP A 437 -11.37 6.79 13.83
N SER A 438 -11.63 6.92 12.51
CA SER A 438 -10.58 7.11 11.51
C SER A 438 -10.24 8.60 11.42
N PHE A 439 -8.94 8.87 11.35
CA PHE A 439 -8.34 10.20 11.32
C PHE A 439 -9.02 11.17 10.34
N GLY A 440 -9.62 12.23 10.89
CA GLY A 440 -9.84 13.52 10.23
C GLY A 440 -11.06 13.60 9.31
N GLU A 441 -12.16 14.12 9.85
CA GLU A 441 -12.85 15.31 9.31
C GLU A 441 -13.82 15.84 10.38
N ASP A 442 -13.57 17.07 10.83
CA ASP A 442 -14.53 17.86 11.60
C ASP A 442 -15.72 18.16 10.68
N ASP A 443 -16.87 17.54 10.90
CA ASP A 443 -18.13 18.14 10.47
C ASP A 443 -19.33 17.76 11.35
N PHE A 444 -20.11 18.80 11.64
CA PHE A 444 -21.32 18.81 12.45
C PHE A 444 -22.46 18.04 11.76
N GLU A 445 -22.82 16.83 12.22
CA GLU A 445 -24.18 16.29 12.03
C GLU A 445 -24.66 15.43 13.22
N GLU A 446 -25.97 15.49 13.46
CA GLU A 446 -26.66 15.04 14.66
C GLU A 446 -26.65 13.52 14.88
N ASN A 447 -26.50 13.15 16.16
CA ASN A 447 -26.74 11.82 16.74
C ASN A 447 -27.86 11.02 16.07
N THR A 448 -27.48 10.00 15.29
CA THR A 448 -28.27 8.78 15.15
C THR A 448 -27.41 7.59 15.58
N LYS A 449 -27.49 7.25 16.87
CA LYS A 449 -26.98 5.99 17.42
C LYS A 449 -27.72 4.83 16.77
N SER A 450 -27.16 4.24 15.71
CA SER A 450 -27.61 2.96 15.17
C SER A 450 -27.05 1.84 16.06
N ASN A 451 -27.86 1.36 17.00
CA ASN A 451 -27.54 0.16 17.79
C ASN A 451 -27.41 -1.06 16.86
N LYS A 452 -26.20 -1.42 16.42
CA LYS A 452 -25.94 -2.76 15.86
C LYS A 452 -25.84 -3.73 17.03
N SER A 453 -26.84 -4.60 17.16
CA SER A 453 -26.96 -5.56 18.25
C SER A 453 -25.78 -6.52 18.28
N VAL A 454 -25.26 -6.83 19.48
CA VAL A 454 -24.41 -8.01 19.74
C VAL A 454 -24.93 -9.19 18.91
N ASP A 455 -24.08 -9.79 18.09
CA ASP A 455 -24.40 -11.02 17.37
C ASP A 455 -24.47 -12.18 18.39
N LYS A 456 -25.57 -12.20 19.16
CA LYS A 456 -25.87 -13.22 20.17
C LYS A 456 -25.97 -14.61 19.55
N SER A 457 -26.11 -14.70 18.23
CA SER A 457 -26.04 -15.93 17.45
C SER A 457 -24.63 -16.53 17.42
N LEU A 458 -23.59 -15.69 17.54
CA LEU A 458 -22.20 -16.07 17.29
C LEU A 458 -21.39 -16.20 18.59
N VAL A 459 -21.65 -15.37 19.60
CA VAL A 459 -20.98 -15.45 20.91
C VAL A 459 -21.79 -16.18 21.99
N GLY A 460 -23.07 -16.47 21.73
CA GLY A 460 -24.01 -17.10 22.66
C GLY A 460 -24.74 -16.11 23.57
N THR A 461 -25.67 -16.62 24.39
CA THR A 461 -26.63 -15.80 25.16
C THR A 461 -25.99 -14.89 26.21
N ASN A 462 -24.88 -15.33 26.81
CA ASN A 462 -24.10 -14.57 27.79
C ASN A 462 -22.73 -14.14 27.24
N GLY A 463 -22.51 -14.31 25.92
CA GLY A 463 -21.26 -13.95 25.27
C GLY A 463 -21.13 -12.44 25.08
N HIS A 464 -19.90 -11.96 25.18
CA HIS A 464 -19.52 -10.57 24.94
C HIS A 464 -18.46 -10.54 23.85
N GLY A 465 -18.86 -10.10 22.65
CA GLY A 465 -17.96 -9.90 21.52
C GLY A 465 -18.71 -9.38 20.29
N TYR A 466 -18.08 -8.48 19.56
CA TYR A 466 -18.52 -7.90 18.29
C TYR A 466 -17.63 -8.42 17.16
N VAL A 467 -18.21 -8.69 16.00
CA VAL A 467 -17.44 -9.08 14.81
C VAL A 467 -16.68 -7.86 14.30
N CYS A 468 -15.36 -7.99 14.19
CA CYS A 468 -14.51 -6.94 13.63
C CYS A 468 -14.48 -7.10 12.10
N ASN A 469 -15.25 -6.27 11.40
CA ASN A 469 -15.14 -6.14 9.95
C ASN A 469 -13.99 -5.18 9.66
N ILE A 470 -12.93 -5.68 9.01
CA ILE A 470 -11.86 -4.82 8.50
C ILE A 470 -12.35 -4.23 7.19
N TRP A 471 -12.22 -2.91 7.06
CA TRP A 471 -12.54 -2.18 5.84
C TRP A 471 -11.60 -2.68 4.73
N GLU A 472 -12.17 -3.10 3.61
CA GLU A 472 -11.42 -3.19 2.35
C GLU A 472 -11.05 -1.74 1.99
N GLU A 473 -9.77 -1.37 2.08
CA GLU A 473 -9.29 -0.15 1.45
C GLU A 473 -9.58 -0.26 -0.05
N LYS A 474 -10.58 0.49 -0.51
CA LYS A 474 -10.77 0.74 -1.94
C LYS A 474 -9.62 1.62 -2.40
N SER A 475 -8.56 1.01 -2.91
CA SER A 475 -7.61 1.73 -3.75
C SER A 475 -8.29 2.02 -5.10
N ASP A 476 -8.24 3.27 -5.56
CA ASP A 476 -8.86 3.75 -6.82
C ASP A 476 -8.16 3.22 -8.10
N GLU A 477 -7.19 2.30 -7.98
CA GLU A 477 -6.61 1.61 -9.13
C GLU A 477 -7.32 0.27 -9.41
N PRO A 478 -7.89 0.08 -10.62
CA PRO A 478 -8.67 -1.13 -10.96
C PRO A 478 -7.84 -2.42 -11.04
N GLU A 479 -6.51 -2.36 -10.90
CA GLU A 479 -5.63 -3.55 -10.85
C GLU A 479 -5.33 -4.04 -9.42
N ASP A 480 -5.66 -3.25 -8.39
CA ASP A 480 -5.29 -3.54 -7.00
C ASP A 480 -6.42 -4.20 -6.16
N LEU A 481 -7.59 -4.41 -6.76
CA LEU A 481 -8.80 -4.98 -6.14
C LEU A 481 -8.68 -6.46 -5.67
N THR A 482 -7.48 -7.05 -5.69
CA THR A 482 -7.21 -8.39 -5.12
C THR A 482 -6.30 -8.36 -3.89
N LYS A 483 -5.98 -7.16 -3.39
CA LYS A 483 -5.37 -6.99 -2.07
C LYS A 483 -6.45 -7.24 -1.01
N VAL A 484 -6.16 -8.16 -0.09
CA VAL A 484 -6.97 -8.50 1.12
C VAL A 484 -8.07 -9.58 0.99
N SER A 485 -7.81 -10.73 0.33
CA SER A 485 -8.65 -11.93 0.56
C SER A 485 -8.04 -12.96 1.54
N ASP A 486 -6.70 -13.06 1.64
CA ASP A 486 -6.06 -14.19 2.35
C ASP A 486 -5.19 -13.75 3.52
N ILE A 487 -5.85 -13.40 4.63
CA ILE A 487 -5.25 -13.04 5.92
C ILE A 487 -4.28 -14.12 6.46
N TRP A 488 -4.50 -15.38 6.10
CA TRP A 488 -3.67 -16.51 6.54
C TRP A 488 -2.74 -17.06 5.46
N GLY A 489 -2.63 -16.40 4.30
CA GLY A 489 -1.64 -16.72 3.27
C GLY A 489 -1.65 -18.16 2.73
N LYS A 490 -2.66 -18.96 3.07
CA LYS A 490 -2.87 -20.29 2.48
C LYS A 490 -3.86 -20.12 1.34
N PRO A 491 -3.49 -20.47 0.10
CA PRO A 491 -4.48 -20.59 -0.96
C PRO A 491 -5.50 -21.64 -0.54
N ARG A 492 -6.77 -21.33 -0.75
CA ARG A 492 -7.84 -22.32 -0.71
C ARG A 492 -7.52 -23.32 -1.83
N ASP A 493 -7.62 -24.63 -1.56
CA ASP A 493 -7.48 -25.68 -2.58
C ASP A 493 -8.57 -25.61 -3.70
N GLU A 494 -9.35 -24.52 -3.77
CA GLU A 494 -10.34 -24.22 -4.80
C GLU A 494 -9.75 -23.51 -6.04
N ASP A 495 -8.44 -23.21 -6.07
CA ASP A 495 -7.72 -22.67 -7.25
C ASP A 495 -7.64 -23.64 -8.46
N SER A 496 -8.26 -24.83 -8.38
CA SER A 496 -8.42 -25.69 -9.56
C SER A 496 -9.36 -25.11 -10.61
N GLU A 497 -10.29 -24.23 -10.24
CA GLU A 497 -11.18 -23.56 -11.21
C GLU A 497 -10.58 -22.26 -11.77
N PHE A 498 -9.79 -21.52 -10.98
CA PHE A 498 -9.09 -20.32 -11.48
C PHE A 498 -7.93 -20.64 -12.42
N ARG A 499 -7.24 -21.79 -12.22
CA ARG A 499 -6.19 -22.27 -13.15
C ARG A 499 -6.72 -22.58 -14.56
N GLN A 500 -8.02 -22.89 -14.71
CA GLN A 500 -8.63 -23.10 -16.02
C GLN A 500 -8.98 -21.77 -16.69
N ILE A 501 -9.42 -20.77 -15.92
CA ILE A 501 -9.80 -19.45 -16.47
C ILE A 501 -8.58 -18.64 -16.91
N GLU A 502 -7.45 -18.72 -16.19
CA GLU A 502 -6.19 -18.07 -16.63
C GLU A 502 -5.52 -18.79 -17.81
N SER A 503 -5.59 -20.14 -17.89
CA SER A 503 -5.08 -20.85 -19.07
C SER A 503 -5.86 -20.52 -20.33
N ASP A 504 -7.17 -20.28 -20.19
CA ASP A 504 -8.03 -19.89 -21.31
C ASP A 504 -7.74 -18.45 -21.74
N ARG A 505 -7.49 -17.52 -20.81
CA ARG A 505 -7.10 -16.13 -21.12
C ARG A 505 -5.69 -15.99 -21.70
N GLU A 506 -4.72 -16.79 -21.26
CA GLU A 506 -3.39 -16.84 -21.88
C GLU A 506 -3.43 -17.44 -23.29
N SER A 507 -4.32 -18.42 -23.54
CA SER A 507 -4.53 -18.96 -24.89
C SER A 507 -5.11 -17.90 -25.85
N ASP A 508 -6.01 -17.03 -25.36
CA ASP A 508 -6.59 -15.93 -26.13
C ASP A 508 -5.59 -14.80 -26.42
N LEU A 509 -4.67 -14.51 -25.49
CA LEU A 509 -3.59 -13.52 -25.69
C LEU A 509 -2.49 -14.05 -26.62
N TYR A 510 -2.14 -15.34 -26.53
CA TYR A 510 -1.16 -15.98 -27.42
C TYR A 510 -1.71 -16.17 -28.85
N GLU A 511 -3.03 -16.34 -29.02
CA GLU A 511 -3.68 -16.31 -30.33
C GLU A 511 -3.82 -14.88 -30.87
N ARG A 512 -4.13 -13.86 -30.05
CA ARG A 512 -4.13 -12.45 -30.51
C ARG A 512 -2.76 -11.95 -30.96
N PHE A 513 -1.69 -12.32 -30.24
CA PHE A 513 -0.33 -11.94 -30.62
C PHE A 513 0.10 -12.61 -31.95
N ASN A 514 -0.25 -13.89 -32.15
CA ASN A 514 0.00 -14.59 -33.41
C ASN A 514 -0.94 -14.18 -34.56
N ALA A 515 -2.13 -13.66 -34.26
CA ALA A 515 -3.03 -13.07 -35.26
C ALA A 515 -2.48 -11.74 -35.79
N SER A 516 -1.84 -10.94 -34.94
CA SER A 516 -1.14 -9.71 -35.37
C SER A 516 0.11 -10.03 -36.22
N ALA A 517 0.83 -11.11 -35.92
CA ALA A 517 2.03 -11.52 -36.65
C ALA A 517 1.74 -12.30 -37.95
N ARG A 518 0.50 -12.79 -38.16
CA ARG A 518 0.08 -13.48 -39.40
C ARG A 518 -0.71 -12.61 -40.37
N ALA A 519 -1.10 -11.40 -39.97
CA ALA A 519 -1.78 -10.43 -40.82
C ALA A 519 -0.82 -9.51 -41.59
N SER A 520 0.50 -9.70 -41.48
CA SER A 520 1.54 -8.99 -42.24
C SER A 520 2.00 -9.77 -43.47
N GLY A 521 1.03 -10.20 -44.29
CA GLY A 521 1.25 -10.83 -45.58
C GLY A 521 0.35 -10.20 -46.64
N GLU A 522 0.90 -9.24 -47.37
CA GLU A 522 0.41 -8.65 -48.63
C GLU A 522 -0.77 -7.66 -48.56
N SER A 523 -0.46 -6.37 -48.39
CA SER A 523 -0.75 -5.32 -49.39
C SER A 523 -0.12 -3.99 -48.96
N GLU A 524 0.80 -3.50 -49.79
CA GLU A 524 1.36 -2.15 -49.70
C GLU A 524 0.26 -1.12 -49.96
N VAL A 525 -0.14 -0.37 -48.92
CA VAL A 525 -0.65 1.00 -49.03
C VAL A 525 -0.15 1.75 -47.79
N GLU A 526 0.86 2.60 -47.97
CA GLU A 526 1.22 3.64 -47.00
C GLU A 526 0.03 4.61 -46.84
N GLY A 527 -0.47 4.80 -45.61
CA GLY A 527 -1.58 5.72 -45.31
C GLY A 527 -1.78 5.97 -43.82
N ASP A 528 -1.15 7.06 -43.34
CA ASP A 528 -1.51 7.98 -42.23
C ASP A 528 -1.82 7.48 -40.80
N ASP A 529 -0.81 7.59 -39.91
CA ASP A 529 -0.92 7.70 -38.44
C ASP A 529 -1.72 8.95 -37.97
N TYR A 530 -2.04 9.89 -38.87
CA TYR A 530 -2.60 11.20 -38.55
C TYR A 530 -4.05 11.18 -38.02
N ASP A 531 -4.83 10.14 -38.31
CA ASP A 531 -6.25 10.09 -37.91
C ASP A 531 -6.46 9.64 -36.45
N ASP A 532 -5.49 8.92 -35.85
CA ASP A 532 -5.62 8.42 -34.48
C ASP A 532 -5.41 9.55 -33.45
N ASP A 533 -4.42 10.43 -33.69
CA ASP A 533 -4.14 11.61 -32.85
C ASP A 533 -5.32 12.60 -32.82
N ILE A 534 -5.94 12.88 -33.97
CA ILE A 534 -7.12 13.77 -34.05
C ILE A 534 -8.31 13.15 -33.32
N SER A 535 -8.46 11.82 -33.41
CA SER A 535 -9.52 11.08 -32.74
C SER A 535 -9.32 11.01 -31.23
N GLN A 536 -8.07 10.87 -30.75
CA GLN A 536 -7.73 10.93 -29.34
C GLN A 536 -7.91 12.35 -28.77
N PHE A 537 -7.44 13.37 -29.47
CA PHE A 537 -7.66 14.76 -29.11
C PHE A 537 -9.15 15.12 -29.06
N TYR A 538 -9.95 14.62 -30.00
CA TYR A 538 -11.40 14.82 -29.98
C TYR A 538 -12.06 14.29 -28.71
N ARG A 539 -11.63 13.12 -28.22
CA ARG A 539 -12.13 12.53 -26.97
C ARG A 539 -11.76 13.42 -25.76
N GLU A 540 -10.51 13.84 -25.65
CA GLU A 540 -10.08 14.72 -24.55
C GLU A 540 -10.80 16.07 -24.54
N VAL A 541 -10.99 16.68 -25.71
CA VAL A 541 -11.73 17.94 -25.82
C VAL A 541 -13.18 17.74 -25.41
N LEU A 542 -13.81 16.63 -25.82
CA LEU A 542 -15.18 16.31 -25.44
C LEU A 542 -15.30 16.10 -23.93
N ASP A 543 -14.40 15.34 -23.30
CA ASP A 543 -14.40 15.10 -21.86
C ASP A 543 -14.17 16.40 -21.06
N SER A 544 -13.29 17.28 -21.56
CA SER A 544 -13.02 18.58 -20.95
C SER A 544 -14.24 19.51 -21.02
N LEU A 545 -15.00 19.47 -22.13
CA LEU A 545 -16.25 20.22 -22.24
C LEU A 545 -17.39 19.62 -21.41
N GLN A 546 -17.45 18.30 -21.25
CA GLN A 546 -18.40 17.65 -20.34
C GLN A 546 -18.15 18.10 -18.90
N ARG A 547 -16.90 17.99 -18.42
CA ARG A 547 -16.50 18.48 -17.08
C ARG A 547 -16.83 19.96 -16.90
N ALA A 548 -16.57 20.79 -17.93
CA ALA A 548 -16.92 22.21 -17.90
C ALA A 548 -18.41 22.46 -17.68
N TYR A 549 -19.28 21.62 -18.26
CA TYR A 549 -20.73 21.72 -18.12
C TYR A 549 -21.23 21.17 -16.77
N ASP A 550 -20.74 20.01 -16.34
CA ASP A 550 -21.18 19.35 -15.11
C ASP A 550 -20.71 20.07 -13.84
N GLU A 551 -19.45 20.52 -13.83
CA GLU A 551 -18.81 21.13 -12.65
C GLU A 551 -18.83 22.66 -12.67
N ASN A 552 -19.35 23.30 -13.73
CA ASN A 552 -19.28 24.74 -13.98
C ASN A 552 -17.87 25.32 -13.85
N VAL A 553 -16.90 24.65 -14.49
CA VAL A 553 -15.49 25.07 -14.48
C VAL A 553 -15.32 26.43 -15.15
N ASN A 554 -14.43 27.28 -14.62
CA ASN A 554 -14.10 28.56 -15.23
C ASN A 554 -13.54 28.35 -16.67
N ALA A 555 -14.11 29.06 -17.65
CA ALA A 555 -13.71 28.99 -19.05
C ALA A 555 -12.19 29.21 -19.29
N ALA A 556 -11.50 29.96 -18.43
CA ALA A 556 -10.06 30.14 -18.51
C ALA A 556 -9.29 28.81 -18.30
N ASN A 557 -9.76 27.95 -17.39
CA ASN A 557 -9.12 26.65 -17.11
C ASN A 557 -9.36 25.67 -18.28
N VAL A 558 -10.57 25.65 -18.83
CA VAL A 558 -10.92 24.83 -20.00
C VAL A 558 -10.08 25.23 -21.22
N ILE A 559 -9.84 26.53 -21.41
CA ILE A 559 -8.93 27.02 -22.45
C ILE A 559 -7.49 26.53 -22.21
N LEU A 560 -7.02 26.48 -20.97
CA LEU A 560 -5.69 25.94 -20.65
C LEU A 560 -5.60 24.44 -20.95
N GLU A 561 -6.60 23.65 -20.56
CA GLU A 561 -6.67 22.21 -20.85
C GLU A 561 -6.62 21.93 -22.37
N ILE A 562 -7.46 22.62 -23.14
CA ILE A 562 -7.50 22.45 -24.61
C ILE A 562 -6.17 22.91 -25.25
N ASN A 563 -5.53 23.96 -24.73
CA ASN A 563 -4.22 24.37 -25.22
C ASN A 563 -3.12 23.36 -24.86
N SER A 564 -3.14 22.77 -23.66
CA SER A 564 -2.19 21.71 -23.30
C SER A 564 -2.36 20.49 -24.21
N SER A 565 -3.60 20.03 -24.45
CA SER A 565 -3.85 18.91 -25.36
C SER A 565 -3.47 19.26 -26.80
N LYS A 566 -3.77 20.49 -27.27
CA LYS A 566 -3.31 20.96 -28.59
C LYS A 566 -1.79 20.87 -28.73
N HIS A 567 -1.05 21.26 -27.70
CA HIS A 567 0.41 21.19 -27.71
C HIS A 567 0.93 19.75 -27.61
N ALA A 568 0.22 18.87 -26.89
CA ALA A 568 0.56 17.45 -26.78
C ALA A 568 0.43 16.72 -28.14
N TYR A 569 -0.68 16.93 -28.85
CA TYR A 569 -0.95 16.30 -30.16
C TYR A 569 -0.43 17.10 -31.36
N ASN A 570 0.23 18.25 -31.13
CA ASN A 570 0.74 19.15 -32.17
C ASN A 570 -0.33 19.56 -33.22
N ILE A 571 -1.55 19.84 -32.76
CA ILE A 571 -2.69 20.15 -33.63
C ILE A 571 -2.74 21.63 -33.98
N SER A 572 -3.10 21.95 -35.22
CA SER A 572 -3.22 23.34 -35.67
C SER A 572 -4.46 24.03 -35.08
N ILE A 573 -4.40 25.35 -34.91
CA ILE A 573 -5.54 26.13 -34.36
C ILE A 573 -6.81 25.95 -35.21
N LYS A 574 -6.66 25.69 -36.51
CA LYS A 574 -7.77 25.45 -37.44
C LYS A 574 -8.49 24.15 -37.13
N GLU A 575 -7.73 23.09 -36.88
CA GLU A 575 -8.27 21.77 -36.50
C GLU A 575 -8.87 21.82 -35.10
N VAL A 576 -8.25 22.51 -34.14
CA VAL A 576 -8.84 22.72 -32.80
C VAL A 576 -10.22 23.36 -32.91
N ALA A 577 -10.36 24.40 -33.73
CA ALA A 577 -11.65 25.05 -33.95
C ALA A 577 -12.69 24.09 -34.58
N SER A 578 -12.27 23.20 -35.49
CA SER A 578 -13.14 22.17 -36.07
C SER A 578 -13.58 21.12 -35.05
N VAL A 579 -12.64 20.59 -34.27
CA VAL A 579 -12.85 19.58 -33.23
C VAL A 579 -13.73 20.13 -32.11
N LEU A 580 -13.47 21.35 -31.65
CA LEU A 580 -14.27 22.03 -30.62
C LEU A 580 -15.74 22.13 -31.04
N VAL A 581 -16.01 22.54 -32.28
CA VAL A 581 -17.38 22.66 -32.79
C VAL A 581 -18.03 21.29 -32.96
N LYS A 582 -17.29 20.27 -33.42
CA LYS A 582 -17.79 18.89 -33.48
C LYS A 582 -18.12 18.34 -32.09
N ALA A 583 -17.32 18.66 -31.07
CA ALA A 583 -17.55 18.24 -29.70
C ALA A 583 -18.78 18.96 -29.12
N LEU A 584 -18.86 20.28 -29.28
CA LEU A 584 -20.00 21.10 -28.86
C LEU A 584 -21.34 20.60 -29.43
N LEU A 585 -21.35 20.21 -30.71
CA LEU A 585 -22.54 19.66 -31.37
C LEU A 585 -22.87 18.23 -30.93
N LYS A 586 -21.91 17.47 -30.39
CA LYS A 586 -22.14 16.12 -29.87
C LYS A 586 -22.64 16.11 -28.43
N LEU A 587 -22.20 17.05 -27.59
CA LEU A 587 -22.55 17.11 -26.16
C LEU A 587 -24.05 16.96 -25.87
N PRO A 588 -24.98 17.65 -26.58
CA PRO A 588 -26.41 17.49 -26.30
C PRO A 588 -26.93 16.05 -26.47
N PHE A 589 -26.33 15.27 -27.38
CA PHE A 589 -26.73 13.87 -27.61
C PHE A 589 -26.23 12.92 -26.51
N GLU A 590 -25.20 13.28 -25.75
CA GLU A 590 -24.70 12.47 -24.64
C GLU A 590 -25.62 12.54 -23.43
N TYR A 591 -26.23 13.70 -23.20
CA TYR A 591 -27.24 13.87 -22.14
C TYR A 591 -28.63 13.38 -22.56
N GLU A 592 -29.03 13.60 -23.82
CA GLU A 592 -30.34 13.22 -24.34
C GLU A 592 -30.22 12.52 -25.73
N PRO A 593 -30.20 11.16 -25.78
CA PRO A 593 -29.83 10.41 -26.99
C PRO A 593 -30.85 10.43 -28.14
N ASN A 594 -32.09 10.88 -27.91
CA ASN A 594 -33.18 10.92 -28.90
C ASN A 594 -33.70 12.34 -29.19
N LEU A 595 -32.80 13.32 -29.24
CA LEU A 595 -33.14 14.70 -29.54
C LEU A 595 -33.56 14.90 -31.02
N VAL A 596 -34.71 15.53 -31.22
CA VAL A 596 -35.21 16.01 -32.52
C VAL A 596 -35.48 17.50 -32.42
N PHE A 597 -35.42 18.23 -33.53
CA PHE A 597 -35.87 19.61 -33.60
C PHE A 597 -37.33 19.73 -33.12
N PRO A 598 -37.71 20.63 -32.19
CA PRO A 598 -36.98 21.80 -31.67
C PRO A 598 -36.16 21.60 -30.38
N GLY A 599 -36.29 20.44 -29.71
CA GLY A 599 -35.67 20.18 -28.39
C GLY A 599 -34.15 20.22 -28.40
N TYR A 600 -33.53 19.82 -29.51
CA TYR A 600 -32.09 19.90 -29.70
C TYR A 600 -31.55 21.33 -29.55
N VAL A 601 -32.27 22.33 -30.06
CA VAL A 601 -31.84 23.74 -30.00
C VAL A 601 -31.83 24.25 -28.56
N SER A 602 -32.83 23.87 -27.75
CA SER A 602 -32.85 24.24 -26.33
C SER A 602 -31.74 23.56 -25.53
N ALA A 603 -31.37 22.32 -25.86
CA ALA A 603 -30.24 21.65 -25.24
C ALA A 603 -28.90 22.30 -25.64
N LEU A 604 -28.73 22.59 -26.93
CA LEU A 604 -27.54 23.26 -27.44
C LEU A 604 -27.35 24.65 -26.83
N ASN A 605 -28.42 25.44 -26.67
CA ASN A 605 -28.33 26.78 -26.08
C ASN A 605 -27.95 26.75 -24.59
N ARG A 606 -28.35 25.71 -23.84
CA ARG A 606 -27.91 25.51 -22.45
C ARG A 606 -26.40 25.26 -22.39
N VAL A 607 -25.91 24.29 -23.17
CA VAL A 607 -24.49 23.94 -23.23
C VAL A 607 -23.65 25.13 -23.72
N ARG A 608 -24.14 25.82 -24.75
CA ARG A 608 -23.50 27.01 -25.32
C ARG A 608 -23.32 28.13 -24.30
N SER A 609 -24.36 28.45 -23.53
CA SER A 609 -24.31 29.57 -22.56
C SER A 609 -23.18 29.44 -21.53
N SER A 610 -22.78 28.20 -21.20
CA SER A 610 -21.64 27.93 -20.31
C SER A 610 -20.27 27.99 -21.01
N LEU A 611 -20.23 27.86 -22.34
CA LEU A 611 -19.02 27.68 -23.14
C LEU A 611 -18.70 28.85 -24.09
N ASP A 612 -19.53 29.90 -24.14
CA ASP A 612 -19.35 31.03 -25.05
C ASP A 612 -17.94 31.64 -24.94
N ALA A 613 -17.43 31.82 -23.73
CA ALA A 613 -16.08 32.36 -23.51
C ALA A 613 -14.96 31.48 -24.11
N VAL A 614 -15.14 30.16 -24.15
CA VAL A 614 -14.19 29.22 -24.78
C VAL A 614 -14.26 29.35 -26.30
N ILE A 615 -15.47 29.41 -26.85
CA ILE A 615 -15.75 29.54 -28.28
C ILE A 615 -15.14 30.84 -28.83
N PHE A 616 -15.35 31.98 -28.15
CA PHE A 616 -14.78 33.28 -28.53
C PHE A 616 -13.26 33.29 -28.53
N ASN A 617 -12.60 32.45 -27.73
CA ASN A 617 -11.14 32.44 -27.68
C ASN A 617 -10.52 31.77 -28.93
N TYR A 618 -11.13 30.70 -29.43
CA TYR A 618 -10.59 29.89 -30.53
C TYR A 618 -11.09 30.34 -31.92
N ILE A 619 -12.31 30.89 -32.02
CA ILE A 619 -12.89 31.32 -33.29
C ILE A 619 -12.64 32.82 -33.52
N LYS A 620 -11.42 33.18 -33.97
CA LYS A 620 -11.03 34.59 -34.19
C LYS A 620 -10.58 34.91 -35.61
N THR A 621 -9.89 33.96 -36.26
CA THR A 621 -9.27 34.18 -37.56
C THR A 621 -10.20 33.75 -38.68
N ALA A 622 -10.05 34.33 -39.87
CA ALA A 622 -10.87 33.95 -41.03
C ALA A 622 -10.80 32.44 -41.35
N ASP A 623 -9.62 31.84 -41.19
CA ASP A 623 -9.41 30.41 -41.42
C ASP A 623 -10.08 29.52 -40.35
N THR A 624 -10.13 29.97 -39.08
CA THR A 624 -10.81 29.22 -38.01
C THR A 624 -12.32 29.30 -38.18
N GLN A 625 -12.85 30.47 -38.53
CA GLN A 625 -14.28 30.66 -38.84
C GLN A 625 -14.72 29.77 -40.00
N TYR A 626 -13.91 29.69 -41.07
CA TYR A 626 -14.18 28.79 -42.20
C TYR A 626 -14.17 27.31 -41.78
N SER A 627 -13.21 26.90 -40.94
CA SER A 627 -13.09 25.52 -40.44
C SER A 627 -14.27 25.12 -39.54
N CYS A 628 -14.82 26.07 -38.77
CA CYS A 628 -16.04 25.85 -37.99
C CYS A 628 -17.27 25.64 -38.87
N LEU A 629 -17.40 26.41 -39.97
CA LEU A 629 -18.51 26.21 -40.93
C LEU A 629 -18.45 24.82 -41.58
N LEU A 630 -17.26 24.33 -41.90
CA LEU A 630 -17.08 22.96 -42.40
C LEU A 630 -17.47 21.89 -41.36
N ALA A 631 -17.19 22.12 -40.07
CA ALA A 631 -17.61 21.23 -39.00
C ALA A 631 -19.15 21.19 -38.86
N ILE A 632 -19.82 22.33 -38.97
CA ILE A 632 -21.29 22.41 -38.96
C ILE A 632 -21.87 21.72 -40.21
N GLU A 633 -21.25 21.89 -41.37
CA GLU A 633 -21.63 21.20 -42.60
C GLU A 633 -21.58 19.67 -42.47
N ASP A 634 -20.48 19.14 -41.92
CA ASP A 634 -20.31 17.71 -41.64
C ASP A 634 -21.37 17.20 -40.64
N PHE A 635 -21.68 17.98 -39.61
CA PHE A 635 -22.76 17.66 -38.68
C PHE A 635 -24.14 17.63 -39.35
N MET A 636 -24.46 18.63 -40.18
CA MET A 636 -25.72 18.70 -40.92
C MET A 636 -25.89 17.54 -41.90
N LYS A 637 -24.78 17.02 -42.45
CA LYS A 637 -24.76 15.84 -43.31
C LYS A 637 -25.06 14.56 -42.55
N ARG A 638 -24.51 14.40 -41.34
CA ARG A 638 -24.67 13.19 -40.51
C ARG A 638 -26.04 13.10 -39.83
N HIS A 639 -26.65 14.24 -39.48
CA HIS A 639 -27.92 14.29 -38.77
C HIS A 639 -29.01 15.06 -39.56
N GLU A 640 -29.64 14.41 -40.56
CA GLU A 640 -30.71 15.02 -41.38
C GLU A 640 -31.88 15.57 -40.54
N ASN A 641 -32.17 14.99 -39.37
CA ASN A 641 -33.23 15.42 -38.47
C ASN A 641 -32.92 16.73 -37.72
N CYS A 642 -31.65 17.14 -37.66
CA CYS A 642 -31.16 18.34 -36.96
C CYS A 642 -30.56 19.39 -37.91
N SER A 643 -30.67 19.23 -39.23
CA SER A 643 -30.10 20.19 -40.19
C SER A 643 -30.64 21.61 -40.01
N SER A 644 -31.93 21.76 -39.63
CA SER A 644 -32.53 23.06 -39.31
C SER A 644 -31.91 23.75 -38.09
N ALA A 645 -31.35 22.98 -37.15
CA ALA A 645 -30.64 23.53 -35.99
C ALA A 645 -29.26 24.09 -36.38
N GLY A 646 -28.57 23.46 -37.35
CA GLY A 646 -27.31 23.98 -37.90
C GLY A 646 -27.48 25.34 -38.57
N VAL A 647 -28.54 25.54 -39.36
CA VAL A 647 -28.85 26.85 -39.98
C VAL A 647 -29.15 27.91 -38.92
N ARG A 648 -29.86 27.55 -37.85
CA ARG A 648 -30.14 28.46 -36.74
C ARG A 648 -28.85 28.83 -35.97
N LEU A 649 -27.96 27.87 -35.75
CA LEU A 649 -26.66 28.12 -35.12
C LEU A 649 -25.81 29.10 -35.93
N ILE A 650 -25.77 28.95 -37.26
CA ILE A 650 -25.04 29.89 -38.15
C ILE A 650 -25.61 31.31 -38.02
N ARG A 651 -26.94 31.45 -37.92
CA ARG A 651 -27.59 32.74 -37.71
C ARG A 651 -27.24 33.35 -36.35
N GLU A 652 -27.37 32.57 -35.28
CA GLU A 652 -27.06 33.05 -33.93
C GLU A 652 -25.57 33.43 -33.80
N TRP A 653 -24.64 32.69 -34.41
CA TRP A 653 -23.21 33.04 -34.42
C TRP A 653 -22.86 34.24 -35.30
N TYR A 654 -23.70 34.58 -36.28
CA TYR A 654 -23.61 35.85 -36.99
C TYR A 654 -24.09 37.00 -36.09
N ASP A 655 -25.23 36.84 -35.42
CA ASP A 655 -25.79 37.85 -34.51
C ASP A 655 -24.86 38.14 -33.30
N ASP A 656 -24.08 37.14 -32.86
CA ASP A 656 -23.11 37.24 -31.75
C ASP A 656 -21.68 37.66 -32.21
N ASP A 657 -21.52 38.16 -33.44
CA ASP A 657 -20.25 38.62 -34.04
C ASP A 657 -19.12 37.55 -34.10
N ILE A 658 -19.44 36.26 -34.03
CA ILE A 658 -18.47 35.14 -34.11
C ILE A 658 -18.09 34.85 -35.57
N LEU A 659 -19.04 34.96 -36.50
CA LEU A 659 -18.86 34.67 -37.92
C LEU A 659 -19.02 35.94 -38.78
N HIS A 660 -18.02 36.24 -39.60
CA HIS A 660 -18.08 37.37 -40.53
C HIS A 660 -18.83 37.01 -41.83
N GLU A 661 -19.64 37.94 -42.35
CA GLU A 661 -20.46 37.78 -43.57
C GLU A 661 -19.67 37.28 -44.80
N LEU A 662 -18.51 37.88 -45.07
CA LEU A 662 -17.61 37.51 -46.19
C LEU A 662 -17.20 36.03 -46.16
N ILE A 663 -17.10 35.44 -44.98
CA ILE A 663 -16.69 34.04 -44.80
C ILE A 663 -17.88 33.12 -45.03
N ILE A 664 -19.08 33.53 -44.60
CA ILE A 664 -20.32 32.82 -44.89
C ILE A 664 -20.54 32.78 -46.41
N PHE A 665 -20.34 33.90 -47.12
CA PHE A 665 -20.39 33.93 -48.58
C PHE A 665 -19.34 33.02 -49.24
N ARG A 666 -18.08 33.08 -48.77
CA ARG A 666 -16.99 32.22 -49.26
C ARG A 666 -17.28 30.74 -49.04
N TRP A 667 -17.85 30.37 -47.90
CA TRP A 667 -18.29 29.00 -47.62
C TRP A 667 -19.45 28.59 -48.51
N PHE A 668 -20.50 29.42 -48.64
CA PHE A 668 -21.67 29.13 -49.46
C PHE A 668 -21.34 28.88 -50.95
N LEU A 669 -20.37 29.62 -51.49
CA LEU A 669 -19.88 29.41 -52.87
C LEU A 669 -19.13 28.09 -53.04
N ASN A 670 -18.45 27.62 -51.99
CA ASN A 670 -17.62 26.41 -52.00
C ASN A 670 -18.36 25.14 -51.56
N ILE A 671 -19.66 25.20 -51.26
CA ILE A 671 -20.46 24.01 -50.90
C ILE A 671 -20.48 23.01 -52.07
N SER A 672 -20.09 21.77 -51.78
CA SER A 672 -20.03 20.69 -52.76
C SER A 672 -21.42 20.36 -53.37
N PRO A 673 -21.49 19.94 -54.65
CA PRO A 673 -22.76 19.66 -55.33
C PRO A 673 -23.58 18.52 -54.70
N GLU A 674 -22.95 17.63 -53.93
CA GLU A 674 -23.63 16.58 -53.16
C GLU A 674 -24.49 17.12 -51.99
N ASN A 675 -24.22 18.35 -51.53
CA ASN A 675 -24.87 18.99 -50.39
C ASN A 675 -25.97 20.00 -50.82
N GLU A 676 -26.58 19.82 -52.00
CA GLU A 676 -27.56 20.74 -52.59
C GLU A 676 -28.80 20.97 -51.68
N LYS A 677 -29.16 19.98 -50.85
CA LYS A 677 -30.22 20.12 -49.83
C LYS A 677 -29.87 21.17 -48.77
N ILE A 678 -28.64 21.14 -48.24
CA ILE A 678 -28.14 22.10 -47.24
C ILE A 678 -28.07 23.50 -47.87
N LYS A 679 -27.60 23.58 -49.12
CA LYS A 679 -27.54 24.82 -49.88
C LYS A 679 -28.91 25.49 -50.02
N LYS A 680 -29.97 24.74 -50.30
CA LYS A 680 -31.36 25.23 -50.37
C LYS A 680 -31.91 25.70 -49.03
N MET A 681 -31.47 25.10 -47.91
CA MET A 681 -31.90 25.52 -46.56
C MET A 681 -31.22 26.82 -46.11
N VAL A 682 -29.97 27.04 -46.52
CA VAL A 682 -29.16 28.23 -46.16
C VAL A 682 -29.40 29.40 -47.12
N GLU A 683 -29.86 29.15 -48.34
CA GLU A 683 -30.12 30.16 -49.38
C GLU A 683 -31.01 31.34 -48.93
N PRO A 684 -32.11 31.16 -48.16
CA PRO A 684 -32.93 32.27 -47.68
C PRO A 684 -32.17 33.21 -46.72
N PHE A 685 -31.28 32.65 -45.90
CA PHE A 685 -30.46 33.43 -44.96
C PHE A 685 -29.36 34.22 -45.68
N VAL A 686 -28.72 33.60 -46.68
CA VAL A 686 -27.68 34.27 -47.48
C VAL A 686 -28.26 35.39 -48.36
N LYS A 687 -29.49 35.23 -48.88
CA LYS A 687 -30.20 36.32 -49.57
C LYS A 687 -30.50 37.49 -48.65
N TRP A 688 -30.96 37.21 -47.43
CA TRP A 688 -31.18 38.24 -46.41
C TRP A 688 -29.89 38.97 -46.02
N LEU A 689 -28.76 38.26 -45.88
CA LEU A 689 -27.46 38.88 -45.63
C LEU A 689 -27.04 39.83 -46.76
N GLY A 690 -27.22 39.42 -48.03
CA GLY A 690 -26.89 40.26 -49.18
C GLY A 690 -27.79 41.50 -49.33
N GLU A 691 -29.09 41.38 -49.00
CA GLU A 691 -30.03 42.52 -49.00
C GLU A 691 -29.71 43.51 -47.87
N ALA A 692 -29.28 43.03 -46.70
CA ALA A 692 -28.89 43.88 -45.57
C ALA A 692 -27.56 44.64 -45.81
N GLU A 693 -26.63 44.08 -46.59
CA GLU A 693 -25.36 44.71 -46.96
C GLU A 693 -25.56 45.86 -47.98
N GLU A 694 -26.49 45.69 -48.92
CA GLU A 694 -26.86 46.73 -49.90
C GLU A 694 -27.55 47.94 -49.23
N GLU A 695 -28.26 47.76 -48.10
CA GLU A 695 -28.82 48.86 -47.31
C GLU A 695 -27.79 49.57 -46.42
N SER A 696 -26.80 48.84 -45.88
CA SER A 696 -25.72 49.37 -45.02
C SER A 696 -24.68 50.20 -45.78
N SER A 697 -24.39 49.84 -47.03
CA SER A 697 -23.43 50.55 -47.89
C SER A 697 -23.99 51.80 -48.58
N GLY A 698 -25.27 52.10 -48.36
CA GLY A 698 -26.00 53.22 -48.96
C GLY A 698 -26.15 54.50 -48.11
N ASP A 699 -25.65 54.52 -46.87
CA ASP A 699 -25.70 55.68 -45.93
C ASP A 699 -24.33 56.37 -45.74
#